data_AF-A0A0E4BW39-F1
#
_entry.id   AF-A0A0E4BW39-F1
#
_cell.length_a   1.000
_cell.length_b   1.000
_cell.length_c   1.000
_cell.angle_alpha   90.00
_cell.angle_beta   90.00
_cell.angle_gamma   90.00
#
_symmetry.space_group_name_H-M   'P 1'
#
loop_
_entity.id
_entity.type
_entity.pdbx_description
1 polymer ?
#
loop_
_entity_poly.entity_id
_entity_poly.type
_entity_poly.pdbx_seq_one_letter_code
_entity_poly.pdbx_strand_id
1 'polypeptide(L)'
;MNAKTNIKQRLPSRHVTEGPARAPHRSYFYAMGLTTEQIHQPFVGVASCWNEAAPCNIALMRQAQAVKKGVAHAGGTPREFCTITVTDGIAMGHDGMRSSLPSRECIADSVELTVRGHAYDALVGLAGCDKSLPGMMMAMVRLNVPSIFIYGGSILPGNFRGQQVTVQDMFEAVGKHSVGAMSDEDLDEIERVACPSAGACGAQFTANTMATVSEAIGLALPYSAGAPAPYEIRDAFCMTAGEKVMELIDQNIRPRDIVTRKALENAAAVVAASGGSTNAALHLPAIAHECGIKFDLFDVAEIFKKTPYVADLKPGGRYVAKDMFEVGGIPLLMKTLLDNGFLHGDCITVTGRTIAENLKSVKWNPHQDVVHPADKPITVTGGVVGLKGNLAPEGAIVKVAGMSNLRFTGPARCFDREEDAFEAVQNRTYREGEVIVIRYEGPKGGPGMREMLQTTAALTGQGMGGKIALITDGRFSGATRGFCIGHVGPEAAIGGPIGLLEDGDIIEIDAVAGTLNVKLSDQELAQRKTKWSARATNHTTGALWKYAQQVGPAVGGRSPIRAVRTRNSAMRTSRRAIVAFVLGASALAVPALAFDGAPVNQKDATIPVVTTLPGAAGAVRSKVPPATQETSLSALQYAAEGGHPIAQWKLGRMYANGDGVAQDDVRAFEYFSRIANAHAEDSPSAPQAQIVANAFVALGRYYLSGIPNSKIKPDQDRAREMFSYAASYFGNADAQYDLARLYLKTPDASREDFRYGARWLGLAAQKGQHEAQALLGQMLFNGDRLPRQAARGLMWLTLARDSTGSEETWIKESYNRAFAKASDDDRAMCLQMLEQWVQGRRE
;
A
#
# COMPACT_ATOMS: atom_id res chain seq x y z
N MET A 1 33.62 9.48 -23.49
CA MET A 1 32.38 10.13 -22.99
C MET A 1 31.25 9.14 -23.18
N ASN A 2 30.61 8.71 -22.10
CA ASN A 2 29.69 7.57 -22.08
C ASN A 2 28.30 8.03 -22.57
N ALA A 3 27.58 7.24 -23.37
CA ALA A 3 26.28 7.64 -23.96
C ALA A 3 25.24 8.09 -22.90
N LYS A 4 25.36 7.58 -21.66
CA LYS A 4 24.53 7.98 -20.50
C LYS A 4 24.72 9.43 -20.06
N THR A 5 25.89 10.05 -20.28
CA THR A 5 26.12 11.46 -19.90
C THR A 5 25.29 12.44 -20.75
N ASN A 6 24.79 12.00 -21.92
CA ASN A 6 23.94 12.81 -22.79
C ASN A 6 22.47 12.82 -22.33
N ILE A 7 21.96 11.72 -21.75
CA ILE A 7 20.55 11.65 -21.35
C ILE A 7 20.21 12.67 -20.26
N LYS A 8 21.10 12.84 -19.26
CA LYS A 8 20.87 13.75 -18.13
C LYS A 8 20.66 15.20 -18.57
N GLN A 9 21.28 15.63 -19.67
CA GLN A 9 21.13 16.99 -20.21
C GLN A 9 19.70 17.33 -20.64
N ARG A 10 18.88 16.32 -21.00
CA ARG A 10 17.46 16.50 -21.36
C ARG A 10 16.49 16.28 -20.19
N LEU A 11 16.96 15.79 -19.05
CA LEU A 11 16.11 15.37 -17.93
C LEU A 11 15.94 16.46 -16.85
N PRO A 12 14.77 16.58 -16.20
CA PRO A 12 14.50 17.59 -15.16
C PRO A 12 15.55 17.67 -14.05
N SER A 13 16.05 16.54 -13.58
CA SER A 13 16.98 16.44 -12.45
C SER A 13 18.31 17.15 -12.70
N ARG A 14 18.64 17.51 -13.95
CA ARG A 14 19.78 18.38 -14.27
C ARG A 14 19.73 19.71 -13.52
N HIS A 15 18.53 20.21 -13.21
CA HIS A 15 18.33 21.46 -12.50
C HIS A 15 18.81 21.44 -11.05
N VAL A 16 19.05 20.25 -10.48
CA VAL A 16 19.56 20.07 -9.12
C VAL A 16 20.88 19.30 -9.07
N THR A 17 21.38 18.79 -10.19
CA THR A 17 22.57 17.92 -10.24
C THR A 17 23.69 18.44 -11.13
N GLU A 18 23.40 19.16 -12.22
CA GLU A 18 24.41 19.50 -13.22
C GLU A 18 24.97 20.93 -13.09
N GLY A 19 26.29 21.05 -13.20
CA GLY A 19 27.02 22.32 -13.24
C GLY A 19 27.40 22.92 -11.87
N PRO A 20 28.32 23.91 -11.84
CA PRO A 20 28.85 24.48 -10.60
C PRO A 20 27.77 25.12 -9.70
N ALA A 21 26.80 25.82 -10.30
CA ALA A 21 25.71 26.48 -9.58
C ALA A 21 24.80 25.51 -8.79
N ARG A 22 24.91 24.20 -9.05
CA ARG A 22 24.14 23.17 -8.34
C ARG A 22 24.90 22.48 -7.21
N ALA A 23 26.11 22.94 -6.89
CA ALA A 23 26.87 22.46 -5.74
C ALA A 23 26.08 22.51 -4.40
N PRO A 24 25.28 23.56 -4.10
CA PRO A 24 24.46 23.57 -2.88
C PRO A 24 23.39 22.47 -2.83
N HIS A 25 22.87 22.03 -3.98
CA HIS A 25 21.88 20.95 -4.04
C HIS A 25 22.58 19.60 -3.86
N ARG A 26 23.73 19.41 -4.55
CA ARG A 26 24.55 18.19 -4.42
C ARG A 26 25.09 17.97 -3.02
N SER A 27 25.36 19.03 -2.23
CA SER A 27 25.80 18.84 -0.84
C SER A 27 24.75 18.13 0.02
N TYR A 28 23.44 18.40 -0.20
CA TYR A 28 22.37 17.62 0.45
C TYR A 28 22.38 16.15 -0.01
N PHE A 29 22.65 15.89 -1.30
CA PHE A 29 22.72 14.52 -1.83
C PHE A 29 23.90 13.74 -1.26
N TYR A 30 25.08 14.36 -1.15
CA TYR A 30 26.24 13.73 -0.49
C TYR A 30 25.98 13.47 1.00
N ALA A 31 25.28 14.37 1.70
CA ALA A 31 24.89 14.16 3.10
C ALA A 31 23.94 12.95 3.28
N MET A 32 23.18 12.60 2.25
CA MET A 32 22.36 11.38 2.20
C MET A 32 23.14 10.12 1.76
N GLY A 33 24.45 10.22 1.57
CA GLY A 33 25.31 9.10 1.19
C GLY A 33 25.30 8.75 -0.30
N LEU A 34 24.79 9.62 -1.19
CA LEU A 34 24.85 9.36 -2.63
C LEU A 34 26.27 9.55 -3.16
N THR A 35 26.69 8.65 -4.05
CA THR A 35 27.96 8.81 -4.76
C THR A 35 27.85 9.86 -5.86
N THR A 36 28.99 10.38 -6.31
CA THR A 36 29.03 11.29 -7.47
C THR A 36 28.39 10.64 -8.70
N GLU A 37 28.60 9.35 -8.92
CA GLU A 37 27.99 8.63 -10.04
C GLU A 37 26.46 8.65 -9.96
N GLN A 38 25.90 8.30 -8.80
CA GLN A 38 24.45 8.28 -8.57
C GLN A 38 23.83 9.67 -8.79
N ILE A 39 24.48 10.74 -8.33
CA ILE A 39 23.98 12.11 -8.53
C ILE A 39 23.81 12.44 -10.02
N HIS A 40 24.68 11.93 -10.88
CA HIS A 40 24.63 12.17 -12.33
C HIS A 40 23.75 11.17 -13.11
N GLN A 41 23.19 10.15 -12.46
CA GLN A 41 22.20 9.22 -13.03
C GLN A 41 20.77 9.82 -13.01
N PRO A 42 19.82 9.35 -13.84
CA PRO A 42 18.42 9.79 -13.75
C PRO A 42 17.82 9.56 -12.36
N PHE A 43 17.07 10.53 -11.85
CA PHE A 43 16.39 10.43 -10.55
C PHE A 43 14.97 9.89 -10.76
N VAL A 44 14.65 8.77 -10.12
CA VAL A 44 13.32 8.16 -10.19
C VAL A 44 12.62 8.28 -8.85
N GLY A 45 11.49 8.97 -8.80
CA GLY A 45 10.65 8.99 -7.61
C GLY A 45 10.00 7.63 -7.38
N VAL A 46 10.08 7.09 -6.17
CA VAL A 46 9.35 5.90 -5.74
C VAL A 46 8.29 6.34 -4.73
N ALA A 47 7.09 6.64 -5.21
CA ALA A 47 6.02 7.19 -4.39
C ALA A 47 5.17 6.06 -3.80
N SER A 48 5.12 5.96 -2.48
CA SER A 48 4.39 4.92 -1.78
C SER A 48 3.22 5.49 -0.97
N CYS A 49 2.06 4.87 -1.08
CA CYS A 49 0.91 5.11 -0.20
C CYS A 49 0.98 4.29 1.09
N TRP A 50 2.18 3.86 1.51
CA TRP A 50 2.38 3.03 2.71
C TRP A 50 1.99 3.78 3.99
N ASN A 51 1.31 3.06 4.88
CA ASN A 51 1.08 3.41 6.28
C ASN A 51 0.60 2.16 7.03
N GLU A 52 0.55 2.26 8.35
CA GLU A 52 0.03 1.23 9.25
C GLU A 52 -1.45 1.43 9.61
N ALA A 53 -2.15 2.33 8.91
CA ALA A 53 -3.56 2.62 9.19
C ALA A 53 -4.49 1.48 8.75
N ALA A 54 -4.07 0.61 7.83
CA ALA A 54 -4.87 -0.53 7.35
C ALA A 54 -4.05 -1.61 6.63
N PRO A 55 -4.54 -2.87 6.59
CA PRO A 55 -3.88 -3.96 5.89
C PRO A 55 -3.68 -3.71 4.38
N CYS A 56 -4.48 -2.82 3.79
CA CYS A 56 -4.37 -2.44 2.37
C CYS A 56 -2.99 -1.90 1.98
N ASN A 57 -2.27 -1.28 2.92
CA ASN A 57 -1.09 -0.46 2.61
C ASN A 57 0.20 -1.02 3.20
N ILE A 58 0.14 -1.91 4.21
CA ILE A 58 1.33 -2.33 4.97
C ILE A 58 2.40 -3.05 4.13
N ALA A 59 1.99 -3.75 3.05
CA ALA A 59 2.92 -4.43 2.14
C ALA A 59 3.71 -3.46 1.24
N LEU A 60 3.25 -2.20 1.08
CA LEU A 60 3.81 -1.26 0.13
C LEU A 60 5.25 -0.84 0.49
N MET A 61 5.65 -0.86 1.77
CA MET A 61 7.02 -0.54 2.17
C MET A 61 8.02 -1.57 1.61
N ARG A 62 7.72 -2.86 1.74
CA ARG A 62 8.53 -3.94 1.16
C ARG A 62 8.62 -3.80 -0.36
N GLN A 63 7.48 -3.57 -0.99
CA GLN A 63 7.37 -3.43 -2.44
C GLN A 63 8.14 -2.21 -2.97
N ALA A 64 8.09 -1.07 -2.26
CA ALA A 64 8.89 0.11 -2.59
C ALA A 64 10.40 -0.18 -2.54
N GLN A 65 10.88 -0.96 -1.56
CA GLN A 65 12.28 -1.39 -1.53
C GLN A 65 12.65 -2.25 -2.75
N ALA A 66 11.76 -3.15 -3.20
CA ALA A 66 11.98 -3.94 -4.41
C ALA A 66 12.04 -3.07 -5.68
N VAL A 67 11.18 -2.05 -5.80
CA VAL A 67 11.24 -1.06 -6.88
C VAL A 67 12.59 -0.33 -6.88
N LYS A 68 13.07 0.14 -5.72
CA LYS A 68 14.35 0.84 -5.61
C LYS A 68 15.51 -0.02 -6.11
N LYS A 69 15.50 -1.32 -5.78
CA LYS A 69 16.51 -2.27 -6.30
C LYS A 69 16.49 -2.34 -7.81
N GLY A 70 15.32 -2.44 -8.44
CA GLY A 70 15.17 -2.45 -9.90
C GLY A 70 15.67 -1.17 -10.57
N VAL A 71 15.32 0.01 -10.02
CA VAL A 71 15.82 1.29 -10.52
C VAL A 71 17.35 1.38 -10.43
N ALA A 72 17.91 1.03 -9.28
CA ALA A 72 19.36 1.05 -9.07
C ALA A 72 20.08 0.09 -10.02
N HIS A 73 19.54 -1.13 -10.19
CA HIS A 73 20.06 -2.13 -11.11
C HIS A 73 20.11 -1.62 -12.57
N ALA A 74 19.08 -0.89 -13.00
CA ALA A 74 19.01 -0.28 -14.33
C ALA A 74 19.80 1.05 -14.47
N GLY A 75 20.58 1.45 -13.46
CA GLY A 75 21.44 2.63 -13.50
C GLY A 75 20.71 3.96 -13.31
N GLY A 76 19.56 3.94 -12.62
CA GLY A 76 18.90 5.12 -12.08
C GLY A 76 19.16 5.28 -10.58
N THR A 77 18.89 6.47 -10.05
CA THR A 77 18.96 6.75 -8.61
C THR A 77 17.55 6.88 -8.02
N PRO A 78 17.07 5.87 -7.26
CA PRO A 78 15.69 5.84 -6.79
C PRO A 78 15.50 6.69 -5.53
N ARG A 79 14.53 7.60 -5.51
CA ARG A 79 14.20 8.48 -4.37
C ARG A 79 12.80 8.17 -3.85
N GLU A 80 12.76 7.42 -2.75
CA GLU A 80 11.52 7.03 -2.09
C GLU A 80 10.91 8.18 -1.29
N PHE A 81 9.59 8.29 -1.34
CA PHE A 81 8.81 9.16 -0.48
C PHE A 81 7.41 8.59 -0.30
N CYS A 82 6.77 8.96 0.81
CA CYS A 82 5.41 8.51 1.11
C CYS A 82 4.38 9.63 0.88
N THR A 83 3.17 9.21 0.53
CA THR A 83 1.97 10.06 0.59
C THR A 83 0.91 9.39 1.46
N ILE A 84 -0.11 10.15 1.84
CA ILE A 84 -1.20 9.71 2.71
C ILE A 84 -2.11 8.69 2.00
N THR A 85 -2.91 7.95 2.78
CA THR A 85 -4.06 7.22 2.26
C THR A 85 -5.10 7.11 3.36
N VAL A 86 -6.37 7.32 3.00
CA VAL A 86 -7.51 7.06 3.89
C VAL A 86 -8.09 5.70 3.52
N THR A 87 -8.42 4.89 4.52
CA THR A 87 -8.95 3.54 4.33
C THR A 87 -10.46 3.55 4.44
N ASP A 88 -11.13 3.30 3.31
CA ASP A 88 -12.59 3.30 3.24
C ASP A 88 -13.21 2.30 4.22
N GLY A 89 -12.70 1.08 4.31
CA GLY A 89 -13.24 0.05 5.19
C GLY A 89 -13.27 0.45 6.68
N ILE A 90 -12.31 1.25 7.13
CA ILE A 90 -12.29 1.77 8.51
C ILE A 90 -13.16 3.02 8.63
N ALA A 91 -13.09 3.91 7.63
CA ALA A 91 -13.83 5.18 7.64
C ALA A 91 -15.34 5.03 7.48
N MET A 92 -15.82 3.86 7.01
CA MET A 92 -17.23 3.55 6.78
C MET A 92 -18.05 3.70 8.06
N GLY A 93 -19.20 4.37 7.97
CA GLY A 93 -20.17 4.43 9.06
C GLY A 93 -19.95 5.52 10.11
N HIS A 94 -18.99 6.41 9.89
CA HIS A 94 -18.79 7.59 10.73
C HIS A 94 -18.24 8.76 9.91
N ASP A 95 -18.02 9.90 10.56
CA ASP A 95 -17.64 11.16 9.91
C ASP A 95 -16.31 11.09 9.12
N GLY A 96 -15.48 10.07 9.40
CA GLY A 96 -14.22 9.82 8.71
C GLY A 96 -14.39 9.58 7.21
N MET A 97 -15.54 9.02 6.78
CA MET A 97 -15.83 8.76 5.36
C MET A 97 -15.82 10.04 4.50
N ARG A 98 -16.03 11.22 5.10
CA ARG A 98 -15.89 12.51 4.41
C ARG A 98 -14.46 12.75 3.89
N SER A 99 -13.46 12.10 4.50
CA SER A 99 -12.05 12.21 4.10
C SER A 99 -11.62 11.22 3.02
N SER A 100 -12.45 10.22 2.69
CA SER A 100 -12.12 9.18 1.71
C SER A 100 -11.86 9.77 0.32
N LEU A 101 -12.87 10.30 -0.37
CA LEU A 101 -12.69 10.80 -1.73
C LEU A 101 -11.73 12.00 -1.81
N PRO A 102 -11.74 12.98 -0.89
CA PRO A 102 -10.74 14.06 -0.88
C PRO A 102 -9.29 13.57 -0.76
N SER A 103 -9.04 12.40 -0.16
CA SER A 103 -7.71 11.81 -0.12
C SER A 103 -7.15 11.52 -1.52
N ARG A 104 -8.00 11.22 -2.52
CA ARG A 104 -7.61 11.07 -3.93
C ARG A 104 -6.89 12.30 -4.45
N GLU A 105 -7.45 13.48 -4.17
CA GLU A 105 -6.89 14.77 -4.61
C GLU A 105 -5.61 15.09 -3.85
N CYS A 106 -5.61 14.87 -2.53
CA CYS A 106 -4.43 15.09 -1.69
C CYS A 106 -3.24 14.22 -2.13
N ILE A 107 -3.49 12.96 -2.50
CA ILE A 107 -2.49 12.04 -3.06
C ILE A 107 -1.96 12.59 -4.38
N ALA A 108 -2.84 13.01 -5.30
CA ALA A 108 -2.41 13.58 -6.58
C ALA A 108 -1.53 14.82 -6.40
N ASP A 109 -1.94 15.75 -5.52
CA ASP A 109 -1.25 17.01 -5.27
C ASP A 109 0.09 16.80 -4.53
N SER A 110 0.12 15.94 -3.52
CA SER A 110 1.34 15.69 -2.74
C SER A 110 2.44 15.00 -3.55
N VAL A 111 2.06 14.06 -4.43
CA VAL A 111 2.98 13.42 -5.37
C VAL A 111 3.48 14.44 -6.39
N GLU A 112 2.58 15.28 -6.93
CA GLU A 112 2.95 16.35 -7.85
C GLU A 112 3.98 17.32 -7.23
N LEU A 113 3.72 17.80 -6.02
CA LEU A 113 4.60 18.74 -5.32
C LEU A 113 5.98 18.14 -5.09
N THR A 114 6.06 16.86 -4.70
CA THR A 114 7.34 16.19 -4.48
C THR A 114 8.13 16.04 -5.77
N VAL A 115 7.50 15.52 -6.83
CA VAL A 115 8.17 15.27 -8.12
C VAL A 115 8.63 16.58 -8.76
N ARG A 116 7.81 17.64 -8.75
CA ARG A 116 8.19 18.95 -9.29
C ARG A 116 9.25 19.64 -8.43
N GLY A 117 9.08 19.63 -7.11
CA GLY A 117 9.99 20.31 -6.18
C GLY A 117 11.41 19.73 -6.18
N HIS A 118 11.54 18.41 -6.36
CA HIS A 118 12.82 17.71 -6.38
C HIS A 118 13.33 17.39 -7.79
N ALA A 119 12.60 17.85 -8.83
CA ALA A 119 12.92 17.65 -10.23
C ALA A 119 13.20 16.19 -10.60
N TYR A 120 12.35 15.25 -10.15
CA TYR A 120 12.49 13.84 -10.54
C TYR A 120 12.17 13.63 -12.02
N ASP A 121 12.86 12.69 -12.64
CA ASP A 121 12.81 12.42 -14.09
C ASP A 121 11.71 11.44 -14.47
N ALA A 122 11.34 10.57 -13.52
CA ALA A 122 10.34 9.53 -13.67
C ALA A 122 9.70 9.17 -12.32
N LEU A 123 8.63 8.39 -12.36
CA LEU A 123 7.85 8.01 -11.19
C LEU A 123 7.43 6.53 -11.23
N VAL A 124 7.75 5.76 -10.20
CA VAL A 124 7.06 4.50 -9.91
C VAL A 124 6.14 4.73 -8.72
N GLY A 125 4.84 4.61 -8.94
CA GLY A 125 3.82 4.86 -7.93
C GLY A 125 3.21 3.58 -7.40
N LEU A 126 3.21 3.41 -6.08
CA LEU A 126 2.66 2.24 -5.38
C LEU A 126 1.42 2.65 -4.57
N ALA A 127 0.30 1.98 -4.82
CA ALA A 127 -0.97 2.28 -4.15
C ALA A 127 -1.76 1.00 -3.85
N GLY A 128 -2.46 0.96 -2.72
CA GLY A 128 -3.15 -0.24 -2.22
C GLY A 128 -4.66 -0.04 -2.03
N CYS A 129 -5.06 0.93 -1.21
CA CYS A 129 -6.47 1.15 -0.87
C CYS A 129 -7.23 1.97 -1.93
N ASP A 130 -8.55 1.80 -2.02
CA ASP A 130 -9.51 2.37 -2.98
C ASP A 130 -9.10 3.68 -3.66
N LYS A 131 -9.04 4.79 -2.92
CA LYS A 131 -8.83 6.14 -3.48
C LYS A 131 -7.37 6.44 -3.81
N SER A 132 -6.43 5.64 -3.29
CA SER A 132 -5.01 5.81 -3.53
C SER A 132 -4.59 5.44 -4.96
N LEU A 133 -5.24 4.43 -5.56
CA LEU A 133 -4.98 4.01 -6.93
C LEU A 133 -5.27 5.14 -7.95
N PRO A 134 -6.50 5.69 -8.03
CA PRO A 134 -6.79 6.79 -8.94
C PRO A 134 -6.00 8.05 -8.60
N GLY A 135 -5.75 8.37 -7.32
CA GLY A 135 -4.92 9.53 -6.94
C GLY A 135 -3.50 9.44 -7.49
N MET A 136 -2.88 8.27 -7.40
CA MET A 136 -1.55 8.01 -7.96
C MET A 136 -1.55 8.07 -9.49
N MET A 137 -2.54 7.45 -10.16
CA MET A 137 -2.66 7.51 -11.61
C MET A 137 -2.93 8.94 -12.12
N MET A 138 -3.75 9.72 -11.42
CA MET A 138 -3.97 11.15 -11.69
C MET A 138 -2.66 11.93 -11.60
N ALA A 139 -1.84 11.71 -10.57
CA ALA A 139 -0.52 12.34 -10.47
C ALA A 139 0.38 12.02 -11.67
N MET A 140 0.42 10.75 -12.09
CA MET A 140 1.23 10.30 -13.24
C MET A 140 0.84 11.03 -14.52
N VAL A 141 -0.45 11.06 -14.86
CA VAL A 141 -0.92 11.74 -16.09
C VAL A 141 -0.83 13.26 -15.99
N ARG A 142 -0.95 13.85 -14.80
CA ARG A 142 -0.78 15.29 -14.57
C ARG A 142 0.67 15.72 -14.76
N LEU A 143 1.62 15.01 -14.14
CA LEU A 143 3.05 15.26 -14.25
C LEU A 143 3.60 14.96 -15.64
N ASN A 144 3.08 13.91 -16.28
CA ASN A 144 3.48 13.43 -17.59
C ASN A 144 5.01 13.22 -17.73
N VAL A 145 5.62 12.70 -16.66
CA VAL A 145 6.97 12.11 -16.67
C VAL A 145 6.84 10.60 -16.88
N PRO A 146 7.82 9.90 -17.49
CA PRO A 146 7.80 8.44 -17.60
C PRO A 146 7.40 7.79 -16.27
N SER A 147 6.36 6.96 -16.29
CA SER A 147 5.80 6.42 -15.05
C SER A 147 5.29 4.99 -15.20
N ILE A 148 5.40 4.21 -14.12
CA ILE A 148 4.77 2.88 -13.98
C ILE A 148 3.98 2.83 -12.68
N PHE A 149 2.77 2.29 -12.77
CA PHE A 149 1.91 2.05 -11.63
C PHE A 149 2.05 0.62 -11.10
N ILE A 150 2.11 0.46 -9.78
CA ILE A 150 2.09 -0.82 -9.08
C ILE A 150 0.97 -0.82 -8.04
N TYR A 151 -0.04 -1.66 -8.27
CA TYR A 151 -1.04 -1.96 -7.26
C TYR A 151 -0.44 -2.80 -6.15
N GLY A 152 -0.77 -2.56 -4.88
CA GLY A 152 -0.24 -3.26 -3.70
C GLY A 152 -0.63 -4.73 -3.55
N GLY A 153 -1.69 -5.17 -4.24
CA GLY A 153 -2.20 -6.54 -4.23
C GLY A 153 -3.42 -6.72 -3.32
N SER A 154 -4.25 -7.70 -3.67
CA SER A 154 -5.45 -8.08 -2.92
C SER A 154 -5.09 -8.86 -1.65
N ILE A 155 -5.91 -8.72 -0.61
CA ILE A 155 -5.92 -9.60 0.56
C ILE A 155 -6.32 -11.02 0.15
N LEU A 156 -5.84 -12.03 0.88
CA LEU A 156 -6.37 -13.40 0.79
C LEU A 156 -7.74 -13.48 1.47
N PRO A 157 -8.66 -14.33 0.98
CA PRO A 157 -9.95 -14.55 1.64
C PRO A 157 -9.76 -15.19 3.02
N GLY A 158 -10.56 -14.76 3.99
CA GLY A 158 -10.67 -15.37 5.30
C GLY A 158 -11.37 -16.73 5.27
N ASN A 159 -11.29 -17.48 6.36
CA ASN A 159 -11.95 -18.77 6.52
C ASN A 159 -12.75 -18.79 7.84
N PHE A 160 -14.06 -18.88 7.72
CA PHE A 160 -14.99 -19.05 8.84
C PHE A 160 -15.67 -20.41 8.71
N ARG A 161 -15.30 -21.38 9.56
CA ARG A 161 -15.87 -22.74 9.60
C ARG A 161 -15.91 -23.45 8.23
N GLY A 162 -14.85 -23.29 7.43
CA GLY A 162 -14.73 -23.88 6.09
C GLY A 162 -15.36 -23.03 4.97
N GLN A 163 -16.00 -21.91 5.30
CA GLN A 163 -16.56 -20.97 4.34
C GLN A 163 -15.59 -19.80 4.11
N GLN A 164 -15.38 -19.45 2.85
CA GLN A 164 -14.59 -18.27 2.51
C GLN A 164 -15.35 -16.98 2.83
N VAL A 165 -14.71 -16.11 3.61
CA VAL A 165 -15.29 -14.84 4.03
C VAL A 165 -14.40 -13.66 3.66
N THR A 166 -15.03 -12.49 3.52
CA THR A 166 -14.42 -11.21 3.18
C THR A 166 -15.00 -10.12 4.07
N VAL A 167 -14.47 -8.89 3.98
CA VAL A 167 -15.04 -7.74 4.69
C VAL A 167 -16.51 -7.47 4.36
N GLN A 168 -16.99 -7.85 3.16
CA GLN A 168 -18.42 -7.74 2.83
C GLN A 168 -19.27 -8.63 3.74
N ASP A 169 -18.83 -9.87 3.92
CA ASP A 169 -19.53 -10.86 4.73
C ASP A 169 -19.60 -10.39 6.20
N MET A 170 -18.59 -9.61 6.66
CA MET A 170 -18.60 -8.95 7.96
C MET A 170 -19.69 -7.86 8.07
N PHE A 171 -19.86 -7.00 7.05
CA PHE A 171 -20.94 -6.00 7.06
C PHE A 171 -22.33 -6.65 7.03
N GLU A 172 -22.50 -7.74 6.29
CA GLU A 172 -23.73 -8.52 6.30
C GLU A 172 -23.96 -9.24 7.64
N ALA A 173 -22.89 -9.71 8.29
CA ALA A 173 -22.93 -10.32 9.63
C ALA A 173 -23.45 -9.34 10.69
N VAL A 174 -23.00 -8.08 10.67
CA VAL A 174 -23.55 -7.01 11.53
C VAL A 174 -25.05 -6.82 11.30
N GLY A 175 -25.50 -6.86 10.03
CA GLY A 175 -26.91 -6.81 9.69
C GLY A 175 -27.72 -7.97 10.29
N LYS A 176 -27.19 -9.20 10.19
CA LYS A 176 -27.82 -10.41 10.77
C LYS A 176 -27.86 -10.38 12.30
N HIS A 177 -26.78 -9.93 12.92
CA HIS A 177 -26.69 -9.75 14.37
C HIS A 177 -27.75 -8.77 14.89
N SER A 178 -27.95 -7.64 14.19
CA SER A 178 -28.96 -6.63 14.58
C SER A 178 -30.40 -7.14 14.59
N VAL A 179 -30.70 -8.21 13.85
CA VAL A 179 -32.03 -8.85 13.81
C VAL A 179 -32.10 -10.15 14.61
N GLY A 180 -31.07 -10.44 15.42
CA GLY A 180 -30.99 -11.64 16.26
C GLY A 180 -30.73 -12.94 15.49
N ALA A 181 -30.28 -12.85 14.23
CA ALA A 181 -30.00 -14.00 13.37
C ALA A 181 -28.54 -14.48 13.42
N MET A 182 -27.71 -13.87 14.27
CA MET A 182 -26.31 -14.25 14.53
C MET A 182 -25.97 -13.90 15.99
N SER A 183 -25.24 -14.76 16.69
CA SER A 183 -24.83 -14.53 18.09
C SER A 183 -23.60 -13.62 18.20
N ASP A 184 -23.33 -13.12 19.40
CA ASP A 184 -22.12 -12.33 19.68
C ASP A 184 -20.85 -13.15 19.44
N GLU A 185 -20.85 -14.44 19.79
CA GLU A 185 -19.71 -15.34 19.61
C GLU A 185 -19.43 -15.63 18.14
N ASP A 186 -20.48 -15.87 17.35
CA ASP A 186 -20.35 -16.06 15.90
C ASP A 186 -19.81 -14.78 15.22
N LEU A 187 -20.23 -13.61 15.70
CA LEU A 187 -19.78 -12.30 15.20
C LEU A 187 -18.30 -12.03 15.53
N ASP A 188 -17.85 -12.32 16.76
CA ASP A 188 -16.44 -12.20 17.17
C ASP A 188 -15.54 -13.18 16.40
N GLU A 189 -16.00 -14.42 16.16
CA GLU A 189 -15.21 -15.39 15.40
C GLU A 189 -15.02 -14.95 13.94
N ILE A 190 -16.07 -14.45 13.26
CA ILE A 190 -15.94 -13.97 11.87
C ILE A 190 -15.06 -12.70 11.79
N GLU A 191 -15.14 -11.80 12.78
CA GLU A 191 -14.33 -10.58 12.83
C GLU A 191 -12.82 -10.89 12.79
N ARG A 192 -12.39 -11.89 13.57
CA ARG A 192 -10.96 -12.25 13.69
C ARG A 192 -10.39 -12.92 12.44
N VAL A 193 -11.23 -13.46 11.57
CA VAL A 193 -10.78 -14.23 10.39
C VAL A 193 -11.06 -13.56 9.05
N ALA A 194 -11.92 -12.52 9.00
CA ALA A 194 -12.35 -11.88 7.76
C ALA A 194 -11.21 -11.22 6.96
N CYS A 195 -10.15 -10.75 7.65
CA CYS A 195 -9.02 -10.04 7.06
C CYS A 195 -7.68 -10.71 7.44
N PRO A 196 -7.31 -11.86 6.84
CA PRO A 196 -6.22 -12.71 7.34
C PRO A 196 -4.81 -12.26 6.95
N SER A 197 -4.66 -11.23 6.11
CA SER A 197 -3.35 -10.86 5.56
C SER A 197 -3.27 -9.39 5.13
N ALA A 198 -2.09 -8.93 4.70
CA ALA A 198 -1.96 -7.66 4.00
C ALA A 198 -2.70 -7.70 2.65
N GLY A 199 -3.14 -6.54 2.17
CA GLY A 199 -3.75 -6.34 0.85
C GLY A 199 -5.09 -5.62 0.91
N ALA A 200 -5.54 -5.13 -0.25
CA ALA A 200 -6.82 -4.46 -0.37
C ALA A 200 -8.00 -5.46 -0.36
N CYS A 201 -9.23 -4.97 -0.22
CA CYS A 201 -10.43 -5.81 -0.11
C CYS A 201 -10.51 -6.86 -1.23
N GLY A 202 -10.83 -8.12 -0.89
CA GLY A 202 -10.68 -9.27 -1.79
C GLY A 202 -11.64 -9.36 -2.98
N ALA A 203 -12.80 -8.71 -2.90
CA ALA A 203 -13.81 -8.69 -3.95
C ALA A 203 -13.51 -7.59 -5.00
N GLN A 204 -14.28 -7.55 -6.09
CA GLN A 204 -14.18 -6.57 -7.17
C GLN A 204 -14.75 -5.18 -6.77
N PHE A 205 -14.37 -4.70 -5.59
CA PHE A 205 -14.62 -3.33 -5.12
C PHE A 205 -13.67 -2.33 -5.79
N THR A 206 -13.62 -1.08 -5.32
CA THR A 206 -12.89 -0.01 -5.99
C THR A 206 -11.40 -0.31 -6.13
N ALA A 207 -10.72 -0.84 -5.10
CA ALA A 207 -9.30 -1.18 -5.20
C ALA A 207 -9.01 -2.16 -6.36
N ASN A 208 -9.63 -3.36 -6.36
CA ASN A 208 -9.40 -4.32 -7.45
C ASN A 208 -9.94 -3.84 -8.80
N THR A 209 -11.05 -3.09 -8.82
CA THR A 209 -11.55 -2.44 -10.05
C THR A 209 -10.51 -1.49 -10.63
N MET A 210 -9.96 -0.58 -9.83
CA MET A 210 -8.96 0.38 -10.29
C MET A 210 -7.59 -0.28 -10.56
N ALA A 211 -7.31 -1.42 -9.93
CA ALA A 211 -6.18 -2.28 -10.29
C ALA A 211 -6.34 -2.85 -11.71
N THR A 212 -7.52 -3.37 -12.06
CA THR A 212 -7.80 -3.82 -13.44
C THR A 212 -7.73 -2.68 -14.45
N VAL A 213 -8.22 -1.48 -14.07
CA VAL A 213 -8.09 -0.27 -14.88
C VAL A 213 -6.62 0.07 -15.16
N SER A 214 -5.73 -0.10 -14.19
CA SER A 214 -4.31 0.23 -14.38
C SER A 214 -3.61 -0.62 -15.45
N GLU A 215 -3.95 -1.92 -15.54
CA GLU A 215 -3.48 -2.80 -16.63
C GLU A 215 -4.21 -2.51 -17.95
N ALA A 216 -5.52 -2.25 -17.91
CA ALA A 216 -6.34 -2.01 -19.09
C ALA A 216 -6.02 -0.69 -19.82
N ILE A 217 -5.72 0.37 -19.07
CA ILE A 217 -5.20 1.63 -19.63
C ILE A 217 -3.76 1.44 -20.12
N GLY A 218 -3.01 0.52 -19.52
CA GLY A 218 -1.61 0.25 -19.87
C GLY A 218 -0.58 0.98 -18.99
N LEU A 219 -0.97 1.50 -17.82
CA LEU A 219 -0.06 2.13 -16.85
C LEU A 219 0.64 1.13 -15.92
N ALA A 220 0.13 -0.09 -15.82
CA ALA A 220 0.72 -1.18 -15.04
C ALA A 220 1.31 -2.27 -15.96
N LEU A 221 2.30 -3.00 -15.44
CA LEU A 221 2.83 -4.17 -16.13
C LEU A 221 1.75 -5.27 -16.17
N PRO A 222 1.63 -6.05 -17.27
CA PRO A 222 0.73 -7.19 -17.32
C PRO A 222 0.93 -8.13 -16.12
N TYR A 223 -0.17 -8.63 -15.55
CA TYR A 223 -0.23 -9.48 -14.35
C TYR A 223 0.10 -8.81 -13.01
N SER A 224 0.75 -7.63 -13.00
CA SER A 224 1.21 -7.00 -11.75
C SER A 224 0.07 -6.53 -10.85
N ALA A 225 -1.11 -6.26 -11.40
CA ALA A 225 -2.29 -5.80 -10.68
C ALA A 225 -3.22 -6.94 -10.23
N GLY A 226 -2.95 -8.19 -10.64
CA GLY A 226 -3.72 -9.36 -10.19
C GLY A 226 -3.15 -10.05 -8.93
N ALA A 227 -1.82 -10.04 -8.77
CA ALA A 227 -1.17 -10.84 -7.73
C ALA A 227 -1.57 -10.42 -6.29
N PRO A 228 -2.02 -11.35 -5.43
CA PRO A 228 -2.32 -11.09 -4.02
C PRO A 228 -1.13 -10.52 -3.25
N ALA A 229 -1.38 -9.57 -2.35
CA ALA A 229 -0.32 -8.83 -1.62
C ALA A 229 0.68 -9.73 -0.88
N PRO A 230 0.30 -10.87 -0.27
CA PRO A 230 1.26 -11.75 0.39
C PRO A 230 2.21 -12.49 -0.55
N TYR A 231 1.89 -12.60 -1.85
CA TYR A 231 2.68 -13.40 -2.78
C TYR A 231 4.03 -12.73 -3.07
N GLU A 232 5.11 -13.51 -2.94
CA GLU A 232 6.48 -13.00 -3.14
C GLU A 232 6.79 -12.65 -4.60
N ILE A 233 6.05 -13.21 -5.58
CA ILE A 233 6.18 -12.84 -7.00
C ILE A 233 5.96 -11.34 -7.25
N ARG A 234 5.26 -10.65 -6.34
CA ARG A 234 5.07 -9.21 -6.40
C ARG A 234 6.36 -8.42 -6.32
N ASP A 235 7.34 -8.92 -5.57
CA ASP A 235 8.63 -8.26 -5.44
C ASP A 235 9.38 -8.31 -6.78
N ALA A 236 9.19 -9.38 -7.57
CA ALA A 236 9.70 -9.45 -8.95
C ALA A 236 9.02 -8.43 -9.87
N PHE A 237 7.68 -8.29 -9.81
CA PHE A 237 6.98 -7.23 -10.57
C PHE A 237 7.45 -5.82 -10.17
N CYS A 238 7.70 -5.59 -8.89
CA CYS A 238 8.23 -4.32 -8.37
C CYS A 238 9.64 -4.03 -8.90
N MET A 239 10.53 -5.02 -8.86
CA MET A 239 11.87 -4.89 -9.42
C MET A 239 11.82 -4.62 -10.93
N THR A 240 11.02 -5.38 -11.68
CA THR A 240 10.83 -5.17 -13.12
C THR A 240 10.25 -3.79 -13.43
N ALA A 241 9.35 -3.25 -12.60
CA ALA A 241 8.85 -1.88 -12.77
C ALA A 241 9.96 -0.84 -12.60
N GLY A 242 10.85 -1.04 -11.62
CA GLY A 242 12.04 -0.20 -11.44
C GLY A 242 13.02 -0.26 -12.62
N GLU A 243 13.13 -1.41 -13.28
CA GLU A 243 13.95 -1.55 -14.50
C GLU A 243 13.26 -0.93 -15.71
N LYS A 244 11.98 -1.24 -15.93
CA LYS A 244 11.21 -0.77 -17.09
C LYS A 244 10.98 0.72 -17.11
N VAL A 245 10.87 1.39 -15.95
CA VAL A 245 10.75 2.84 -15.95
C VAL A 245 11.99 3.52 -16.56
N MET A 246 13.17 2.90 -16.45
CA MET A 246 14.40 3.42 -17.08
C MET A 246 14.37 3.29 -18.60
N GLU A 247 13.77 2.21 -19.13
CA GLU A 247 13.52 2.07 -20.57
C GLU A 247 12.52 3.12 -21.07
N LEU A 248 11.47 3.42 -20.30
CA LEU A 248 10.52 4.48 -20.63
C LEU A 248 11.16 5.87 -20.65
N ILE A 249 12.15 6.13 -19.77
CA ILE A 249 12.95 7.36 -19.83
C ILE A 249 13.73 7.44 -21.14
N ASP A 250 14.37 6.34 -21.56
CA ASP A 250 15.19 6.32 -22.77
C ASP A 250 14.34 6.56 -24.03
N GLN A 251 13.25 5.80 -24.14
CA GLN A 251 12.26 5.89 -25.23
C GLN A 251 11.38 7.15 -25.15
N ASN A 252 11.41 7.86 -24.01
CA ASN A 252 10.57 9.01 -23.70
C ASN A 252 9.06 8.71 -23.87
N ILE A 253 8.62 7.49 -23.50
CA ILE A 253 7.21 7.14 -23.41
C ILE A 253 6.66 7.66 -22.10
N ARG A 254 5.55 8.41 -22.16
CA ARG A 254 4.96 9.09 -21.01
C ARG A 254 3.50 8.66 -20.80
N PRO A 255 2.96 8.88 -19.59
CA PRO A 255 1.57 8.53 -19.28
C PRO A 255 0.54 9.06 -20.29
N ARG A 256 0.69 10.26 -20.85
CA ARG A 256 -0.27 10.79 -21.85
C ARG A 256 -0.14 10.18 -23.25
N ASP A 257 0.94 9.48 -23.54
CA ASP A 257 1.07 8.69 -24.78
C ASP A 257 0.31 7.36 -24.65
N ILE A 258 0.15 6.87 -23.41
CA ILE A 258 -0.54 5.63 -23.04
C ILE A 258 -2.04 5.90 -22.79
N VAL A 259 -2.35 6.89 -21.94
CA VAL A 259 -3.72 7.23 -21.53
C VAL A 259 -4.41 8.07 -22.61
N THR A 260 -4.93 7.39 -23.62
CA THR A 260 -5.75 7.96 -24.69
C THR A 260 -7.23 7.70 -24.44
N ARG A 261 -8.11 8.29 -25.26
CA ARG A 261 -9.55 7.98 -25.19
C ARG A 261 -9.82 6.48 -25.43
N LYS A 262 -9.12 5.86 -26.38
CA LYS A 262 -9.22 4.41 -26.61
C LYS A 262 -8.77 3.59 -25.39
N ALA A 263 -7.72 4.01 -24.69
CA ALA A 263 -7.27 3.34 -23.47
C ALA A 263 -8.30 3.48 -22.33
N LEU A 264 -8.95 4.64 -22.20
CA LEU A 264 -10.05 4.83 -21.26
C LEU A 264 -11.29 3.99 -21.62
N GLU A 265 -11.57 3.83 -22.92
CA GLU A 265 -12.62 2.93 -23.40
C GLU A 265 -12.31 1.46 -23.08
N ASN A 266 -11.06 1.01 -23.28
CA ASN A 266 -10.60 -0.32 -22.86
C ASN A 266 -10.80 -0.53 -21.36
N ALA A 267 -10.45 0.48 -20.55
CA ALA A 267 -10.59 0.40 -19.11
C ALA A 267 -12.06 0.27 -18.69
N ALA A 268 -12.95 1.07 -19.26
CA ALA A 268 -14.38 0.97 -19.00
C ALA A 268 -14.94 -0.41 -19.42
N ALA A 269 -14.49 -0.97 -20.55
CA ALA A 269 -14.89 -2.31 -20.99
C ALA A 269 -14.41 -3.39 -19.99
N VAL A 270 -13.17 -3.32 -19.50
CA VAL A 270 -12.67 -4.27 -18.49
C VAL A 270 -13.42 -4.15 -17.17
N VAL A 271 -13.80 -2.94 -16.74
CA VAL A 271 -14.65 -2.76 -15.55
C VAL A 271 -16.02 -3.39 -15.75
N ALA A 272 -16.68 -3.15 -16.88
CA ALA A 272 -17.96 -3.75 -17.22
C ALA A 272 -17.88 -5.29 -17.22
N ALA A 273 -16.84 -5.82 -17.86
CA ALA A 273 -16.63 -7.25 -18.02
C ALA A 273 -16.32 -7.98 -16.71
N SER A 274 -15.77 -7.27 -15.74
CA SER A 274 -15.50 -7.81 -14.40
C SER A 274 -16.58 -7.50 -13.36
N GLY A 275 -17.66 -6.80 -13.73
CA GLY A 275 -18.71 -6.41 -12.79
C GLY A 275 -18.24 -5.40 -11.73
N GLY A 276 -17.22 -4.61 -12.08
CA GLY A 276 -16.51 -3.74 -11.16
C GLY A 276 -17.34 -2.57 -10.61
N SER A 277 -16.71 -1.82 -9.71
CA SER A 277 -17.35 -0.76 -8.93
C SER A 277 -17.87 0.40 -9.79
N THR A 278 -19.03 0.94 -9.43
CA THR A 278 -19.59 2.18 -10.00
C THR A 278 -18.71 3.40 -9.74
N ASN A 279 -17.82 3.35 -8.75
CA ASN A 279 -16.80 4.38 -8.52
C ASN A 279 -15.87 4.56 -9.74
N ALA A 280 -15.74 3.57 -10.64
CA ALA A 280 -15.02 3.73 -11.89
C ALA A 280 -15.61 4.84 -12.78
N ALA A 281 -16.93 5.07 -12.70
CA ALA A 281 -17.61 6.17 -13.39
C ALA A 281 -17.29 7.55 -12.81
N LEU A 282 -16.58 7.62 -11.67
CA LEU A 282 -16.02 8.84 -11.12
C LEU A 282 -14.51 8.94 -11.37
N HIS A 283 -13.80 7.82 -11.30
CA HIS A 283 -12.34 7.78 -11.38
C HIS A 283 -11.80 7.83 -12.81
N LEU A 284 -12.45 7.16 -13.77
CA LEU A 284 -12.04 7.23 -15.19
C LEU A 284 -12.20 8.66 -15.75
N PRO A 285 -13.34 9.36 -15.54
CA PRO A 285 -13.45 10.77 -15.93
C PRO A 285 -12.41 11.68 -15.26
N ALA A 286 -12.07 11.44 -13.99
CA ALA A 286 -11.05 12.22 -13.30
C ALA A 286 -9.66 12.07 -13.95
N ILE A 287 -9.25 10.83 -14.27
CA ILE A 287 -7.99 10.55 -14.97
C ILE A 287 -8.01 11.18 -16.37
N ALA A 288 -9.13 11.09 -17.09
CA ALA A 288 -9.30 11.71 -18.40
C ALA A 288 -9.17 13.24 -18.35
N HIS A 289 -9.76 13.87 -17.33
CA HIS A 289 -9.71 15.31 -17.12
C HIS A 289 -8.28 15.81 -16.89
N GLU A 290 -7.45 15.07 -16.14
CA GLU A 290 -6.02 15.39 -15.97
C GLU A 290 -5.24 15.36 -17.29
N CYS A 291 -5.68 14.53 -18.23
CA CYS A 291 -5.14 14.46 -19.59
C CYS A 291 -5.70 15.54 -20.52
N GLY A 292 -6.77 16.25 -20.13
CA GLY A 292 -7.53 17.14 -21.00
C GLY A 292 -8.42 16.42 -22.01
N ILE A 293 -8.79 15.16 -21.75
CA ILE A 293 -9.66 14.33 -22.59
C ILE A 293 -11.11 14.48 -22.11
N LYS A 294 -12.03 14.74 -23.05
CA LYS A 294 -13.47 14.70 -22.75
C LYS A 294 -13.92 13.24 -22.63
N PHE A 295 -14.22 12.82 -21.42
CA PHE A 295 -14.73 11.51 -21.07
C PHE A 295 -15.51 11.63 -19.76
N ASP A 296 -16.79 11.29 -19.75
CA ASP A 296 -17.67 11.48 -18.60
C ASP A 296 -18.40 10.18 -18.18
N LEU A 297 -19.25 10.28 -17.16
CA LEU A 297 -20.04 9.16 -16.64
C LEU A 297 -20.87 8.47 -17.72
N PHE A 298 -21.42 9.21 -18.68
CA PHE A 298 -22.25 8.63 -19.74
C PHE A 298 -21.40 7.91 -20.79
N ASP A 299 -20.17 8.35 -21.07
CA ASP A 299 -19.24 7.56 -21.88
C ASP A 299 -18.98 6.19 -21.24
N VAL A 300 -18.77 6.16 -19.92
CA VAL A 300 -18.58 4.90 -19.15
C VAL A 300 -19.85 4.03 -19.24
N ALA A 301 -21.03 4.59 -18.97
CA ALA A 301 -22.30 3.87 -19.02
C ALA A 301 -22.59 3.27 -20.41
N GLU A 302 -22.31 4.02 -21.48
CA GLU A 302 -22.48 3.55 -22.85
C GLU A 302 -21.57 2.36 -23.17
N ILE A 303 -20.35 2.34 -22.65
CA ILE A 303 -19.43 1.20 -22.84
C ILE A 303 -19.92 -0.01 -22.06
N PHE A 304 -20.41 0.18 -20.83
CA PHE A 304 -20.95 -0.91 -20.00
C PHE A 304 -22.17 -1.55 -20.66
N LYS A 305 -23.02 -0.75 -21.31
CA LYS A 305 -24.18 -1.25 -22.06
C LYS A 305 -23.79 -2.17 -23.22
N LYS A 306 -22.61 -1.96 -23.82
CA LYS A 306 -22.13 -2.69 -25.01
C LYS A 306 -21.24 -3.89 -24.65
N THR A 307 -20.73 -3.93 -23.42
CA THR A 307 -19.71 -4.92 -23.02
C THR A 307 -20.34 -6.03 -22.18
N PRO A 308 -20.09 -7.31 -22.50
CA PRO A 308 -20.64 -8.42 -21.73
C PRO A 308 -19.97 -8.55 -20.35
N TYR A 309 -20.73 -8.95 -19.34
CA TYR A 309 -20.22 -9.32 -18.02
C TYR A 309 -19.78 -10.79 -18.01
N VAL A 310 -18.48 -11.03 -17.81
CA VAL A 310 -17.88 -12.36 -17.99
C VAL A 310 -17.06 -12.86 -16.80
N ALA A 311 -16.54 -11.99 -15.92
CA ALA A 311 -15.80 -12.47 -14.74
C ALA A 311 -16.75 -12.70 -13.55
N ASP A 312 -16.78 -13.91 -13.02
CA ASP A 312 -17.67 -14.32 -11.94
C ASP A 312 -17.09 -13.95 -10.56
N LEU A 313 -16.96 -12.64 -10.30
CA LEU A 313 -16.32 -12.10 -9.10
C LEU A 313 -17.33 -11.51 -8.12
N LYS A 314 -17.12 -11.76 -6.81
CA LYS A 314 -17.80 -11.02 -5.73
C LYS A 314 -17.65 -9.50 -5.99
N PRO A 315 -18.66 -8.68 -5.69
CA PRO A 315 -19.88 -8.99 -4.93
C PRO A 315 -21.01 -9.62 -5.75
N GLY A 316 -20.94 -9.60 -7.09
CA GLY A 316 -22.01 -10.13 -7.95
C GLY A 316 -21.89 -11.63 -8.25
N GLY A 317 -20.68 -12.17 -8.15
CA GLY A 317 -20.32 -13.54 -8.48
C GLY A 317 -19.77 -14.34 -7.31
N ARG A 318 -19.12 -15.47 -7.63
CA ARG A 318 -18.63 -16.47 -6.66
C ARG A 318 -17.20 -16.22 -6.18
N TYR A 319 -16.31 -15.79 -7.06
CA TYR A 319 -14.86 -15.81 -6.83
C TYR A 319 -14.30 -14.47 -6.32
N VAL A 320 -13.08 -14.50 -5.79
CA VAL A 320 -12.35 -13.29 -5.36
C VAL A 320 -11.13 -13.02 -6.25
N ALA A 321 -10.47 -11.88 -6.06
CA ALA A 321 -9.33 -11.46 -6.89
C ALA A 321 -8.16 -12.47 -6.89
N LYS A 322 -7.98 -13.24 -5.80
CA LYS A 322 -7.02 -14.36 -5.75
C LYS A 322 -7.30 -15.37 -6.87
N ASP A 323 -8.53 -15.82 -7.01
CA ASP A 323 -8.89 -16.86 -7.96
C ASP A 323 -8.76 -16.34 -9.39
N MET A 324 -9.12 -15.07 -9.62
CA MET A 324 -8.88 -14.39 -10.90
C MET A 324 -7.41 -14.41 -11.30
N PHE A 325 -6.50 -14.16 -10.35
CA PHE A 325 -5.07 -14.24 -10.62
C PHE A 325 -4.60 -15.66 -10.97
N GLU A 326 -5.05 -16.66 -10.21
CA GLU A 326 -4.65 -18.05 -10.38
C GLU A 326 -5.07 -18.65 -11.73
N VAL A 327 -6.20 -18.22 -12.29
CA VAL A 327 -6.69 -18.75 -13.57
C VAL A 327 -6.03 -18.13 -14.81
N GLY A 328 -5.28 -17.04 -14.65
CA GLY A 328 -4.65 -16.31 -15.76
C GLY A 328 -4.68 -14.78 -15.62
N GLY A 329 -5.22 -14.25 -14.52
CA GLY A 329 -5.18 -12.83 -14.17
C GLY A 329 -5.98 -11.93 -15.10
N ILE A 330 -5.83 -10.63 -14.87
CA ILE A 330 -6.44 -9.58 -15.70
C ILE A 330 -6.11 -9.76 -17.19
N PRO A 331 -4.91 -10.21 -17.60
CA PRO A 331 -4.62 -10.50 -19.01
C PRO A 331 -5.55 -11.54 -19.65
N LEU A 332 -6.01 -12.56 -18.91
CA LEU A 332 -6.99 -13.53 -19.44
C LEU A 332 -8.33 -12.85 -19.78
N LEU A 333 -8.84 -12.01 -18.88
CA LEU A 333 -10.05 -11.22 -19.12
C LEU A 333 -9.87 -10.27 -20.31
N MET A 334 -8.76 -9.53 -20.34
CA MET A 334 -8.48 -8.61 -21.44
C MET A 334 -8.35 -9.35 -22.78
N LYS A 335 -7.70 -10.51 -22.81
CA LYS A 335 -7.59 -11.35 -24.02
C LYS A 335 -8.95 -11.81 -24.51
N THR A 336 -9.82 -12.23 -23.59
CA THR A 336 -11.21 -12.64 -23.90
C THR A 336 -11.99 -11.50 -24.56
N LEU A 337 -11.85 -10.28 -24.05
CA LEU A 337 -12.51 -9.10 -24.63
C LEU A 337 -11.89 -8.66 -25.96
N LEU A 338 -10.56 -8.69 -26.08
CA LEU A 338 -9.83 -8.33 -27.30
C LEU A 338 -10.22 -9.25 -28.48
N ASP A 339 -10.25 -10.57 -28.25
CA ASP A 339 -10.55 -11.55 -29.30
C ASP A 339 -12.00 -11.45 -29.80
N ASN A 340 -12.88 -10.80 -29.03
CA ASN A 340 -14.28 -10.59 -29.37
C ASN A 340 -14.59 -9.12 -29.74
N GLY A 341 -13.56 -8.29 -29.98
CA GLY A 341 -13.72 -6.93 -30.51
C GLY A 341 -14.17 -5.89 -29.48
N PHE A 342 -14.07 -6.16 -28.19
CA PHE A 342 -14.43 -5.21 -27.12
C PHE A 342 -13.26 -4.33 -26.65
N LEU A 343 -12.02 -4.61 -27.09
CA LEU A 343 -10.84 -3.80 -26.76
C LEU A 343 -10.11 -3.30 -28.01
N HIS A 344 -9.57 -2.09 -27.90
CA HIS A 344 -8.60 -1.49 -28.80
C HIS A 344 -7.21 -2.07 -28.55
N GLY A 345 -6.77 -2.98 -29.43
CA GLY A 345 -5.48 -3.67 -29.30
C GLY A 345 -4.24 -2.81 -29.61
N ASP A 346 -4.41 -1.66 -30.27
CA ASP A 346 -3.33 -0.78 -30.74
C ASP A 346 -2.80 0.20 -29.66
N CYS A 347 -3.47 0.30 -28.51
CA CYS A 347 -3.01 1.13 -27.39
C CYS A 347 -1.64 0.68 -26.89
N ILE A 348 -0.67 1.59 -26.80
CA ILE A 348 0.67 1.34 -26.22
C ILE A 348 0.58 1.28 -24.69
N THR A 349 1.44 0.49 -24.05
CA THR A 349 1.52 0.37 -22.59
C THR A 349 2.93 0.71 -22.05
N VAL A 350 3.09 0.67 -20.73
CA VAL A 350 4.39 0.79 -20.04
C VAL A 350 5.42 -0.28 -20.41
N THR A 351 5.06 -1.32 -21.17
CA THR A 351 6.04 -2.27 -21.72
C THR A 351 6.70 -1.77 -23.01
N GLY A 352 6.24 -0.64 -23.57
CA GLY A 352 6.60 -0.16 -24.90
C GLY A 352 5.92 -0.92 -26.05
N ARG A 353 5.07 -1.90 -25.73
CA ARG A 353 4.31 -2.72 -26.68
C ARG A 353 2.83 -2.35 -26.64
N THR A 354 2.10 -2.74 -27.67
CA THR A 354 0.65 -2.59 -27.70
C THR A 354 -0.06 -3.61 -26.79
N ILE A 355 -1.32 -3.35 -26.44
CA ILE A 355 -2.18 -4.29 -25.71
C ILE A 355 -2.24 -5.64 -26.45
N ALA A 356 -2.42 -5.64 -27.78
CA ALA A 356 -2.47 -6.86 -28.56
C ALA A 356 -1.17 -7.67 -28.51
N GLU A 357 -0.02 -6.98 -28.56
CA GLU A 357 1.29 -7.62 -28.45
C GLU A 357 1.53 -8.23 -27.06
N ASN A 358 1.16 -7.52 -26.00
CA ASN A 358 1.28 -8.01 -24.63
C ASN A 358 0.38 -9.24 -24.38
N LEU A 359 -0.80 -9.29 -25.00
CA LEU A 359 -1.77 -10.37 -24.81
C LEU A 359 -1.60 -11.55 -25.78
N LYS A 360 -0.66 -11.48 -26.73
CA LYS A 360 -0.48 -12.49 -27.78
C LYS A 360 -0.24 -13.91 -27.24
N SER A 361 0.50 -14.04 -26.13
CA SER A 361 0.83 -15.33 -25.50
C SER A 361 -0.18 -15.80 -24.46
N VAL A 362 -1.19 -14.99 -24.14
CA VAL A 362 -2.23 -15.35 -23.17
C VAL A 362 -3.12 -16.42 -23.80
N LYS A 363 -3.23 -17.58 -23.13
CA LYS A 363 -4.02 -18.72 -23.60
C LYS A 363 -5.24 -18.90 -22.72
N TRP A 364 -6.36 -19.23 -23.35
CA TRP A 364 -7.56 -19.67 -22.64
C TRP A 364 -7.30 -21.00 -21.92
N ASN A 365 -7.72 -21.08 -20.66
CA ASN A 365 -7.78 -22.32 -19.91
C ASN A 365 -9.23 -22.84 -19.94
N PRO A 366 -9.54 -24.00 -20.54
CA PRO A 366 -10.91 -24.52 -20.57
C PRO A 366 -11.38 -25.12 -19.25
N HIS A 367 -10.48 -25.33 -18.28
CA HIS A 367 -10.79 -25.95 -16.98
C HIS A 367 -11.09 -24.95 -15.87
N GLN A 368 -10.90 -23.66 -16.11
CA GLN A 368 -11.28 -22.61 -15.16
C GLN A 368 -12.72 -22.16 -15.42
N ASP A 369 -13.42 -21.72 -14.36
CA ASP A 369 -14.79 -21.21 -14.42
C ASP A 369 -14.96 -19.82 -13.77
N VAL A 370 -13.85 -19.08 -13.63
CA VAL A 370 -13.82 -17.71 -13.08
C VAL A 370 -14.13 -16.68 -14.16
N VAL A 371 -13.62 -16.87 -15.38
CA VAL A 371 -13.91 -16.05 -16.56
C VAL A 371 -14.74 -16.87 -17.54
N HIS A 372 -15.87 -16.32 -17.97
CA HIS A 372 -16.73 -16.90 -18.99
C HIS A 372 -16.28 -16.47 -20.40
N PRO A 373 -16.48 -17.32 -21.42
CA PRO A 373 -16.36 -16.89 -22.81
C PRO A 373 -17.28 -15.70 -23.11
N ALA A 374 -16.83 -14.76 -23.96
CA ALA A 374 -17.61 -13.55 -24.27
C ALA A 374 -18.89 -13.83 -25.07
N ASP A 375 -18.98 -14.97 -25.76
CA ASP A 375 -20.17 -15.46 -26.46
C ASP A 375 -21.16 -16.20 -25.53
N LYS A 376 -20.70 -16.60 -24.33
CA LYS A 376 -21.53 -17.17 -23.26
C LYS A 376 -21.34 -16.41 -21.94
N PRO A 377 -21.64 -15.10 -21.92
CA PRO A 377 -21.41 -14.26 -20.75
C PRO A 377 -22.46 -14.54 -19.66
N ILE A 378 -22.18 -14.05 -18.44
CA ILE A 378 -23.14 -14.06 -17.33
C ILE A 378 -24.34 -13.17 -17.70
N THR A 379 -24.06 -11.97 -18.20
CA THR A 379 -25.04 -11.07 -18.82
C THR A 379 -24.45 -10.39 -20.05
N VAL A 380 -25.28 -10.10 -21.05
CA VAL A 380 -24.86 -9.45 -22.31
C VAL A 380 -24.45 -7.98 -22.14
N THR A 381 -24.71 -7.40 -20.97
CA THR A 381 -24.28 -6.05 -20.58
C THR A 381 -23.53 -6.11 -19.25
N GLY A 382 -22.70 -5.10 -18.96
CA GLY A 382 -21.95 -4.96 -17.71
C GLY A 382 -22.80 -4.61 -16.48
N GLY A 383 -24.12 -4.53 -16.64
CA GLY A 383 -25.07 -4.39 -15.53
C GLY A 383 -24.97 -3.08 -14.76
N VAL A 384 -24.53 -1.99 -15.40
CA VAL A 384 -24.61 -0.62 -14.86
C VAL A 384 -25.25 0.29 -15.90
N VAL A 385 -26.12 1.19 -15.44
CA VAL A 385 -26.88 2.10 -16.29
C VAL A 385 -26.68 3.54 -15.80
N GLY A 386 -26.42 4.45 -16.74
CA GLY A 386 -26.50 5.89 -16.50
C GLY A 386 -27.95 6.35 -16.58
N LEU A 387 -28.39 7.12 -15.60
CA LEU A 387 -29.75 7.65 -15.53
C LEU A 387 -29.74 9.16 -15.74
N LYS A 388 -30.76 9.69 -16.43
CA LYS A 388 -30.96 11.12 -16.64
C LYS A 388 -32.45 11.48 -16.62
N GLY A 389 -32.81 12.58 -15.98
CA GLY A 389 -34.20 13.03 -15.94
C GLY A 389 -34.35 14.32 -15.15
N ASN A 390 -35.58 14.72 -14.83
CA ASN A 390 -35.82 15.98 -14.10
C ASN A 390 -35.25 15.95 -12.67
N LEU A 391 -35.11 14.76 -12.07
CA LEU A 391 -34.50 14.59 -10.74
C LEU A 391 -32.96 14.52 -10.80
N ALA A 392 -32.39 14.00 -11.90
CA ALA A 392 -30.94 13.98 -12.14
C ALA A 392 -30.55 14.61 -13.50
N PRO A 393 -30.61 15.95 -13.63
CA PRO A 393 -30.29 16.63 -14.89
C PRO A 393 -28.85 16.45 -15.37
N GLU A 394 -27.88 16.38 -14.44
CA GLU A 394 -26.46 16.12 -14.78
C GLU A 394 -26.15 14.62 -14.89
N GLY A 395 -27.05 13.79 -14.39
CA GLY A 395 -26.95 12.33 -14.44
C GLY A 395 -26.88 11.69 -13.06
N ALA A 396 -27.04 10.38 -13.06
CA ALA A 396 -26.88 9.48 -11.92
C ALA A 396 -26.46 8.10 -12.44
N ILE A 397 -26.10 7.18 -11.54
CA ILE A 397 -25.69 5.82 -11.94
C ILE A 397 -26.31 4.77 -11.02
N VAL A 398 -26.66 3.62 -11.60
CA VAL A 398 -27.23 2.49 -10.88
C VAL A 398 -26.67 1.17 -11.39
N LYS A 399 -26.39 0.25 -10.48
CA LYS A 399 -26.04 -1.14 -10.80
C LYS A 399 -27.33 -1.96 -10.91
N VAL A 400 -27.55 -2.57 -12.07
CA VAL A 400 -28.72 -3.41 -12.40
C VAL A 400 -28.38 -4.89 -12.58
N ALA A 401 -27.10 -5.25 -12.49
CA ALA A 401 -26.66 -6.64 -12.53
C ALA A 401 -27.42 -7.47 -11.48
N GLY A 402 -28.02 -8.58 -11.91
CA GLY A 402 -28.77 -9.49 -11.04
C GLY A 402 -30.19 -9.04 -10.68
N MET A 403 -30.70 -7.94 -11.24
CA MET A 403 -32.07 -7.47 -11.00
C MET A 403 -33.05 -8.02 -12.04
N SER A 404 -34.18 -8.56 -11.58
CA SER A 404 -35.28 -9.03 -12.44
C SER A 404 -36.26 -7.92 -12.84
N ASN A 405 -36.45 -6.92 -11.97
CA ASN A 405 -37.27 -5.75 -12.25
C ASN A 405 -36.37 -4.51 -12.44
N LEU A 406 -36.50 -3.86 -13.60
CA LEU A 406 -35.72 -2.69 -14.00
C LEU A 406 -36.51 -1.38 -13.91
N ARG A 407 -37.69 -1.40 -13.29
CA ARG A 407 -38.52 -0.23 -13.01
C ARG A 407 -38.96 -0.19 -11.55
N PHE A 408 -38.98 1.00 -10.97
CA PHE A 408 -39.47 1.21 -9.62
C PHE A 408 -40.22 2.55 -9.53
N THR A 409 -41.30 2.59 -8.78
CA THR A 409 -42.06 3.82 -8.53
C THR A 409 -42.54 3.79 -7.09
N GLY A 410 -42.29 4.88 -6.36
CA GLY A 410 -42.62 4.96 -4.95
C GLY A 410 -42.57 6.37 -4.39
N PRO A 411 -43.23 6.62 -3.24
CA PRO A 411 -43.16 7.90 -2.55
C PRO A 411 -41.79 8.09 -1.90
N ALA A 412 -41.28 9.32 -1.94
CA ALA A 412 -40.02 9.71 -1.34
C ALA A 412 -40.10 9.73 0.19
N ARG A 413 -39.02 9.28 0.83
CA ARG A 413 -38.74 9.43 2.26
C ARG A 413 -37.37 10.08 2.40
N CYS A 414 -37.34 11.36 2.75
CA CYS A 414 -36.17 12.21 2.65
C CYS A 414 -35.39 12.30 3.96
N PHE A 415 -34.08 12.10 3.86
CA PHE A 415 -33.12 12.21 4.94
C PHE A 415 -31.98 13.13 4.53
N ASP A 416 -31.50 13.90 5.49
CA ASP A 416 -30.54 14.97 5.29
C ASP A 416 -29.09 14.61 5.58
N ARG A 417 -28.88 13.38 6.02
CA ARG A 417 -27.60 12.75 6.33
C ARG A 417 -27.78 11.24 6.42
N GLU A 418 -26.72 10.49 6.15
CA GLU A 418 -26.72 9.03 6.21
C GLU A 418 -27.20 8.49 7.58
N GLU A 419 -26.76 9.12 8.67
CA GLU A 419 -27.02 8.64 10.03
C GLU A 419 -28.52 8.59 10.36
N ASP A 420 -29.29 9.59 9.91
CA ASP A 420 -30.74 9.64 10.15
C ASP A 420 -31.47 8.58 9.31
N ALA A 421 -31.00 8.35 8.08
CA ALA A 421 -31.51 7.27 7.24
C ALA A 421 -31.19 5.90 7.85
N PHE A 422 -29.99 5.73 8.39
CA PHE A 422 -29.57 4.50 9.06
C PHE A 422 -30.38 4.23 10.32
N GLU A 423 -30.61 5.25 11.17
CA GLU A 423 -31.47 5.15 12.34
C GLU A 423 -32.90 4.76 11.96
N ALA A 424 -33.47 5.38 10.93
CA ALA A 424 -34.79 5.01 10.43
C ALA A 424 -34.85 3.56 9.91
N VAL A 425 -33.78 3.09 9.26
CA VAL A 425 -33.66 1.70 8.81
C VAL A 425 -33.55 0.75 10.01
N GLN A 426 -32.71 1.05 11.00
CA GLN A 426 -32.58 0.24 12.21
C GLN A 426 -33.91 0.12 12.97
N ASN A 427 -34.60 1.24 13.14
CA ASN A 427 -35.88 1.29 13.86
C ASN A 427 -37.09 0.90 13.01
N ARG A 428 -36.89 0.53 11.74
CA ARG A 428 -37.94 0.16 10.77
C ARG A 428 -39.05 1.22 10.63
N THR A 429 -38.68 2.49 10.64
CA THR A 429 -39.62 3.64 10.50
C THR A 429 -39.83 4.06 9.04
N TYR A 430 -39.77 3.08 8.12
CA TYR A 430 -39.99 3.19 6.68
C TYR A 430 -40.98 2.11 6.21
N ARG A 431 -41.55 2.25 5.01
CA ARG A 431 -42.52 1.30 4.44
C ARG A 431 -42.01 0.64 3.15
N GLU A 432 -42.47 -0.58 2.91
CA GLU A 432 -42.25 -1.28 1.64
C GLU A 432 -42.80 -0.44 0.47
N GLY A 433 -42.04 -0.35 -0.63
CA GLY A 433 -42.38 0.48 -1.79
C GLY A 433 -41.95 1.95 -1.70
N GLU A 434 -41.41 2.43 -0.57
CA GLU A 434 -40.85 3.78 -0.47
C GLU A 434 -39.52 3.91 -1.24
N VAL A 435 -39.15 5.17 -1.55
CA VAL A 435 -37.84 5.55 -2.08
C VAL A 435 -37.11 6.36 -1.02
N ILE A 436 -36.09 5.78 -0.39
CA ILE A 436 -35.25 6.44 0.61
C ILE A 436 -34.30 7.41 -0.12
N VAL A 437 -34.44 8.70 0.15
CA VAL A 437 -33.63 9.77 -0.46
C VAL A 437 -32.66 10.30 0.60
N ILE A 438 -31.35 10.12 0.40
CA ILE A 438 -30.30 10.62 1.29
C ILE A 438 -29.59 11.78 0.58
N ARG A 439 -29.86 13.00 1.01
CA ARG A 439 -29.36 14.24 0.39
C ARG A 439 -28.26 14.89 1.24
N TYR A 440 -27.54 15.83 0.62
CA TYR A 440 -26.39 16.51 1.23
C TYR A 440 -25.22 15.58 1.54
N GLU A 441 -25.10 14.48 0.79
CA GLU A 441 -23.95 13.57 0.86
C GLU A 441 -23.05 13.68 -0.37
N GLY A 442 -23.32 14.64 -1.26
CA GLY A 442 -22.54 14.93 -2.45
C GLY A 442 -21.14 15.51 -2.20
N PRO A 443 -20.41 15.86 -3.28
CA PRO A 443 -19.05 16.39 -3.18
C PRO A 443 -18.92 17.60 -2.24
N LYS A 444 -19.82 18.57 -2.32
CA LYS A 444 -19.82 19.76 -1.46
C LYS A 444 -20.67 19.57 -0.22
N GLY A 445 -21.80 18.88 -0.35
CA GLY A 445 -22.79 18.68 0.71
C GLY A 445 -22.26 17.88 1.87
N GLY A 446 -21.56 16.77 1.58
CA GLY A 446 -20.98 15.93 2.62
C GLY A 446 -20.10 16.76 3.57
N PRO A 447 -19.01 17.40 3.11
CA PRO A 447 -18.34 17.26 1.83
C PRO A 447 -17.64 15.90 1.68
N GLY A 448 -17.13 15.62 0.49
CA GLY A 448 -16.33 14.41 0.22
C GLY A 448 -17.10 13.26 -0.40
N MET A 449 -18.36 13.46 -0.80
CA MET A 449 -19.16 12.48 -1.54
C MET A 449 -19.12 11.08 -0.87
N ARG A 450 -19.71 10.94 0.32
CA ARG A 450 -19.53 9.74 1.16
C ARG A 450 -19.97 8.46 0.45
N GLU A 451 -19.31 7.35 0.77
CA GLU A 451 -19.69 6.02 0.31
C GLU A 451 -20.46 5.29 1.41
N MET A 452 -21.76 5.12 1.17
CA MET A 452 -22.70 4.58 2.14
C MET A 452 -22.85 3.08 1.93
N LEU A 453 -22.55 2.30 2.97
CA LEU A 453 -22.69 0.84 2.99
C LEU A 453 -23.60 0.37 4.12
N GLN A 454 -23.49 0.97 5.31
CA GLN A 454 -24.23 0.53 6.50
C GLN A 454 -25.73 0.48 6.28
N THR A 455 -26.34 1.55 5.76
CA THR A 455 -27.77 1.61 5.45
C THR A 455 -28.20 0.53 4.45
N THR A 456 -27.38 0.29 3.44
CA THR A 456 -27.69 -0.72 2.40
C THR A 456 -27.54 -2.15 2.90
N ALA A 457 -26.53 -2.42 3.74
CA ALA A 457 -26.29 -3.70 4.36
C ALA A 457 -27.39 -4.04 5.37
N ALA A 458 -27.82 -3.05 6.18
CA ALA A 458 -28.92 -3.20 7.13
C ALA A 458 -30.24 -3.52 6.42
N LEU A 459 -30.59 -2.80 5.34
CA LEU A 459 -31.78 -3.11 4.54
C LEU A 459 -31.74 -4.51 3.93
N THR A 460 -30.57 -4.93 3.45
CA THR A 460 -30.38 -6.28 2.89
C THR A 460 -30.54 -7.35 3.99
N GLY A 461 -29.92 -7.14 5.17
CA GLY A 461 -30.05 -8.03 6.33
C GLY A 461 -31.49 -8.11 6.88
N GLN A 462 -32.28 -7.06 6.71
CA GLN A 462 -33.71 -7.03 7.06
C GLN A 462 -34.63 -7.63 5.97
N GLY A 463 -34.08 -8.07 4.82
CA GLY A 463 -34.87 -8.66 3.74
C GLY A 463 -35.61 -7.65 2.85
N MET A 464 -35.21 -6.37 2.86
CA MET A 464 -35.83 -5.30 2.07
C MET A 464 -35.12 -5.03 0.73
N GLY A 465 -34.10 -5.81 0.40
CA GLY A 465 -33.41 -5.74 -0.89
C GLY A 465 -34.38 -5.90 -2.06
N GLY A 466 -34.43 -4.90 -2.95
CA GLY A 466 -35.29 -4.91 -4.14
C GLY A 466 -36.76 -4.50 -3.89
N LYS A 467 -37.17 -4.34 -2.64
CA LYS A 467 -38.52 -3.87 -2.26
C LYS A 467 -38.61 -2.35 -2.04
N ILE A 468 -37.46 -1.72 -1.90
CA ILE A 468 -37.25 -0.29 -1.67
C ILE A 468 -36.12 0.16 -2.61
N ALA A 469 -36.17 1.42 -3.02
CA ALA A 469 -35.07 2.07 -3.71
C ALA A 469 -34.36 3.07 -2.80
N LEU A 470 -33.05 3.27 -3.02
CA LEU A 470 -32.25 4.29 -2.39
C LEU A 470 -31.69 5.25 -3.45
N ILE A 471 -31.72 6.54 -3.15
CA ILE A 471 -31.22 7.60 -4.01
C ILE A 471 -30.35 8.55 -3.20
N THR A 472 -29.21 8.96 -3.76
CA THR A 472 -28.33 9.93 -3.10
C THR A 472 -27.51 10.77 -4.09
N ASP A 473 -27.16 11.98 -3.69
CA ASP A 473 -26.11 12.79 -4.31
C ASP A 473 -24.69 12.34 -3.91
N GLY A 474 -24.56 11.48 -2.91
CA GLY A 474 -23.33 10.75 -2.53
C GLY A 474 -23.07 9.49 -3.37
N ARG A 475 -22.50 8.46 -2.74
CA ARG A 475 -22.15 7.18 -3.37
C ARG A 475 -22.70 6.00 -2.55
N PHE A 476 -23.01 4.90 -3.23
CA PHE A 476 -23.28 3.62 -2.59
C PHE A 476 -22.14 2.65 -2.87
N SER A 477 -21.84 1.79 -1.90
CA SER A 477 -20.82 0.76 -2.06
C SER A 477 -21.21 -0.26 -3.13
N GLY A 478 -20.20 -0.82 -3.82
CA GLY A 478 -20.40 -1.84 -4.85
C GLY A 478 -21.02 -3.15 -4.36
N ALA A 479 -21.09 -3.37 -3.04
CA ALA A 479 -21.68 -4.56 -2.40
C ALA A 479 -23.22 -4.55 -2.35
N THR A 480 -23.85 -3.42 -2.69
CA THR A 480 -25.29 -3.23 -2.51
C THR A 480 -26.13 -3.99 -3.54
N ARG A 481 -27.32 -4.47 -3.12
CA ARG A 481 -28.33 -5.12 -3.97
C ARG A 481 -29.57 -4.25 -4.14
N GLY A 482 -30.18 -4.27 -5.32
CA GLY A 482 -31.40 -3.51 -5.65
C GLY A 482 -31.12 -2.11 -6.19
N PHE A 483 -32.17 -1.27 -6.28
CA PHE A 483 -32.07 0.10 -6.79
C PHE A 483 -31.34 1.01 -5.81
N CYS A 484 -30.03 1.10 -5.94
CA CYS A 484 -29.21 2.04 -5.17
C CYS A 484 -28.52 3.01 -6.14
N ILE A 485 -29.12 4.18 -6.27
CA ILE A 485 -28.78 5.19 -7.25
C ILE A 485 -27.89 6.24 -6.60
N GLY A 486 -26.64 6.28 -7.01
CA GLY A 486 -25.67 7.27 -6.55
C GLY A 486 -25.41 8.36 -7.59
N HIS A 487 -24.58 9.32 -7.20
CA HIS A 487 -24.05 10.37 -8.06
C HIS A 487 -25.11 11.29 -8.65
N VAL A 488 -26.28 11.43 -8.00
CA VAL A 488 -27.35 12.30 -8.48
C VAL A 488 -26.86 13.74 -8.53
N GLY A 489 -26.74 14.25 -9.75
CA GLY A 489 -26.30 15.62 -10.02
C GLY A 489 -27.41 16.46 -10.69
N PRO A 490 -27.49 17.78 -10.41
CA PRO A 490 -26.68 18.52 -9.44
C PRO A 490 -26.99 18.11 -7.99
N GLU A 491 -26.00 18.17 -7.09
CA GLU A 491 -26.16 17.79 -5.69
C GLU A 491 -27.07 18.73 -4.90
N ALA A 492 -27.60 18.28 -3.75
CA ALA A 492 -28.52 19.07 -2.92
C ALA A 492 -27.88 20.36 -2.39
N ALA A 493 -26.58 20.34 -2.09
CA ALA A 493 -25.84 21.47 -1.52
C ALA A 493 -25.73 22.69 -2.44
N ILE A 494 -25.98 22.53 -3.74
CA ILE A 494 -26.01 23.61 -4.72
C ILE A 494 -27.42 23.85 -5.30
N GLY A 495 -28.45 23.34 -4.62
CA GLY A 495 -29.85 23.53 -5.01
C GLY A 495 -30.25 22.70 -6.24
N GLY A 496 -29.67 21.51 -6.40
CA GLY A 496 -30.13 20.53 -7.37
C GLY A 496 -31.50 19.92 -7.01
N PRO A 497 -32.22 19.31 -7.97
CA PRO A 497 -33.60 18.84 -7.75
C PRO A 497 -33.76 17.87 -6.58
N ILE A 498 -32.76 17.02 -6.29
CA ILE A 498 -32.75 16.12 -5.13
C ILE A 498 -32.86 16.87 -3.79
N GLY A 499 -32.34 18.10 -3.71
CA GLY A 499 -32.44 18.96 -2.52
C GLY A 499 -33.83 19.60 -2.32
N LEU A 500 -34.72 19.49 -3.31
CA LEU A 500 -36.06 20.10 -3.33
C LEU A 500 -37.18 19.08 -3.04
N LEU A 501 -36.83 17.81 -2.89
CA LEU A 501 -37.78 16.75 -2.58
C LEU A 501 -38.32 16.89 -1.16
N GLU A 502 -39.59 16.51 -1.02
CA GLU A 502 -40.35 16.43 0.23
C GLU A 502 -40.91 15.01 0.40
N ASP A 503 -41.19 14.60 1.64
CA ASP A 503 -41.79 13.30 1.93
C ASP A 503 -43.12 13.14 1.18
N GLY A 504 -43.27 12.01 0.48
CA GLY A 504 -44.47 11.68 -0.31
C GLY A 504 -44.38 12.01 -1.81
N ASP A 505 -43.37 12.77 -2.27
CA ASP A 505 -43.17 13.01 -3.70
C ASP A 505 -42.97 11.69 -4.46
N ILE A 506 -43.67 11.49 -5.57
CA ILE A 506 -43.57 10.23 -6.32
C ILE A 506 -42.35 10.24 -7.25
N ILE A 507 -41.42 9.31 -7.03
CA ILE A 507 -40.22 9.12 -7.84
C ILE A 507 -40.41 7.95 -8.80
N GLU A 508 -40.02 8.14 -10.06
CA GLU A 508 -40.05 7.13 -11.12
C GLU A 508 -38.62 6.81 -11.59
N ILE A 509 -38.25 5.53 -11.45
CA ILE A 509 -36.97 4.98 -11.87
C ILE A 509 -37.26 4.01 -13.04
N ASP A 510 -36.66 4.27 -14.21
CA ASP A 510 -36.68 3.34 -15.34
C ASP A 510 -35.26 3.13 -15.86
N ALA A 511 -34.65 2.00 -15.47
CA ALA A 511 -33.30 1.64 -15.91
C ALA A 511 -33.26 1.07 -17.34
N VAL A 512 -34.40 0.74 -17.94
CA VAL A 512 -34.48 0.36 -19.36
C VAL A 512 -34.39 1.60 -20.23
N ALA A 513 -35.16 2.63 -19.88
CA ALA A 513 -35.13 3.93 -20.56
C ALA A 513 -33.92 4.79 -20.17
N GLY A 514 -33.27 4.50 -19.04
CA GLY A 514 -32.16 5.29 -18.51
C GLY A 514 -32.65 6.60 -17.87
N THR A 515 -33.83 6.59 -17.22
CA THR A 515 -34.45 7.80 -16.68
C THR A 515 -34.65 7.77 -15.17
N LEU A 516 -34.48 8.94 -14.54
CA LEU A 516 -34.77 9.19 -13.14
C LEU A 516 -35.57 10.47 -12.98
N ASN A 517 -36.85 10.34 -12.63
CA ASN A 517 -37.78 11.46 -12.57
C ASN A 517 -38.52 11.54 -11.24
N VAL A 518 -39.05 12.73 -10.94
CA VAL A 518 -40.05 12.97 -9.90
C VAL A 518 -41.32 13.54 -10.53
N LYS A 519 -42.50 13.13 -10.07
CA LYS A 519 -43.82 13.60 -10.54
C LYS A 519 -44.18 14.99 -10.01
N LEU A 520 -43.29 15.94 -10.25
CA LEU A 520 -43.50 17.36 -9.98
C LEU A 520 -43.40 18.12 -11.29
N SER A 521 -44.20 19.19 -11.42
CA SER A 521 -44.09 20.10 -12.56
C SER A 521 -42.84 20.96 -12.42
N ASP A 522 -42.31 21.45 -13.55
CA ASP A 522 -41.18 22.38 -13.54
C ASP A 522 -41.50 23.66 -12.73
N GLN A 523 -42.77 24.07 -12.71
CA GLN A 523 -43.23 25.21 -11.93
C GLN A 523 -43.15 24.94 -10.42
N GLU A 524 -43.54 23.75 -9.96
CA GLU A 524 -43.44 23.35 -8.56
C GLU A 524 -41.97 23.27 -8.11
N LEU A 525 -41.11 22.62 -8.90
CA LEU A 525 -39.68 22.57 -8.63
C LEU A 525 -39.05 23.97 -8.59
N ALA A 526 -39.44 24.87 -9.50
CA ALA A 526 -38.97 26.25 -9.49
C ALA A 526 -39.44 27.02 -8.23
N GLN A 527 -40.68 26.81 -7.78
CA GLN A 527 -41.21 27.41 -6.56
C GLN A 527 -40.50 26.89 -5.30
N ARG A 528 -40.25 25.58 -5.20
CA ARG A 528 -39.48 25.01 -4.08
C ARG A 528 -38.05 25.54 -4.07
N LYS A 529 -37.45 25.73 -5.25
CA LYS A 529 -36.11 26.29 -5.37
C LYS A 529 -35.98 27.73 -4.83
N THR A 530 -37.04 28.56 -4.90
CA THR A 530 -36.98 29.92 -4.31
C THR A 530 -36.96 29.91 -2.79
N LYS A 531 -37.48 28.84 -2.16
CA LYS A 531 -37.46 28.63 -0.71
C LYS A 531 -36.18 27.91 -0.23
N TRP A 532 -35.41 27.32 -1.16
CA TRP A 532 -34.19 26.61 -0.82
C TRP A 532 -33.08 27.56 -0.38
N SER A 533 -32.36 27.17 0.66
CA SER A 533 -31.17 27.86 1.13
C SER A 533 -30.02 26.86 1.31
N ALA A 534 -28.81 27.29 0.96
CA ALA A 534 -27.62 26.47 1.13
C ALA A 534 -27.40 26.18 2.62
N ARG A 535 -27.20 24.91 2.94
CA ARG A 535 -26.90 24.49 4.31
C ARG A 535 -25.46 24.86 4.68
N ALA A 536 -25.27 25.29 5.93
CA ALA A 536 -23.94 25.44 6.49
C ALA A 536 -23.30 24.07 6.68
N THR A 537 -22.02 23.95 6.34
CA THR A 537 -21.21 22.76 6.66
C THR A 537 -20.44 22.99 7.95
N ASN A 538 -20.29 21.93 8.75
CA ASN A 538 -19.43 21.96 9.95
C ASN A 538 -17.93 22.01 9.61
N HIS A 539 -17.56 21.77 8.35
CA HIS A 539 -16.18 21.82 7.87
C HIS A 539 -15.89 23.20 7.25
N THR A 540 -15.62 24.19 8.10
CA THR A 540 -15.37 25.59 7.70
C THR A 540 -13.89 25.92 7.50
N THR A 541 -12.99 24.98 7.81
CA THR A 541 -11.53 25.12 7.65
C THR A 541 -10.89 23.80 7.21
N GLY A 542 -9.59 23.80 6.91
CA GLY A 542 -8.83 22.59 6.65
C GLY A 542 -9.03 21.98 5.26
N ALA A 543 -8.65 20.70 5.10
CA ALA A 543 -8.63 20.02 3.80
C ALA A 543 -10.04 19.83 3.20
N LEU A 544 -11.01 19.43 4.01
CA LEU A 544 -12.40 19.21 3.58
C LEU A 544 -13.06 20.50 3.12
N TRP A 545 -12.82 21.61 3.82
CA TRP A 545 -13.31 22.92 3.38
C TRP A 545 -12.71 23.31 2.02
N LYS A 546 -11.39 23.21 1.85
CA LYS A 546 -10.72 23.49 0.55
C LYS A 546 -11.29 22.63 -0.57
N TYR A 547 -11.51 21.34 -0.30
CA TYR A 547 -12.13 20.42 -1.25
C TYR A 547 -13.52 20.90 -1.66
N ALA A 548 -14.39 21.23 -0.71
CA ALA A 548 -15.76 21.70 -0.98
C ALA A 548 -15.79 23.00 -1.80
N GLN A 549 -14.82 23.91 -1.60
CA GLN A 549 -14.74 25.15 -2.37
C GLN A 549 -14.39 24.92 -3.84
N GLN A 550 -13.62 23.88 -4.15
CA GLN A 550 -12.97 23.73 -5.44
C GLN A 550 -13.53 22.58 -6.29
N VAL A 551 -14.10 21.54 -5.66
CA VAL A 551 -14.59 20.34 -6.34
C VAL A 551 -15.69 20.66 -7.37
N GLY A 552 -15.64 19.96 -8.50
CA GLY A 552 -16.65 20.05 -9.56
C GLY A 552 -17.73 18.97 -9.47
N PRO A 553 -18.65 18.95 -10.45
CA PRO A 553 -19.73 17.96 -10.51
C PRO A 553 -19.23 16.51 -10.63
N ALA A 554 -20.00 15.58 -10.06
CA ALA A 554 -19.68 14.15 -10.08
C ALA A 554 -19.64 13.55 -11.50
N VAL A 555 -20.48 14.01 -12.43
CA VAL A 555 -20.57 13.50 -13.81
C VAL A 555 -19.23 13.52 -14.57
N GLY A 556 -18.39 14.53 -14.29
CA GLY A 556 -17.07 14.66 -14.92
C GLY A 556 -15.92 14.13 -14.05
N GLY A 557 -16.22 13.52 -12.90
CA GLY A 557 -15.21 13.14 -11.91
C GLY A 557 -14.37 14.31 -11.39
N ARG A 558 -14.86 15.55 -11.57
CA ARG A 558 -14.01 16.74 -11.72
C ARG A 558 -13.27 17.08 -10.42
N SER A 559 -11.96 16.90 -10.47
CA SER A 559 -10.97 17.42 -9.53
C SER A 559 -11.02 18.97 -9.47
N PRO A 560 -10.65 19.58 -8.33
CA PRO A 560 -10.59 21.03 -8.13
C PRO A 560 -9.74 21.86 -9.12
N ILE A 561 -8.94 21.24 -10.00
CA ILE A 561 -8.00 21.93 -10.89
C ILE A 561 -8.56 22.04 -12.32
N ARG A 562 -8.48 23.24 -12.92
CA ARG A 562 -8.80 23.46 -14.36
C ARG A 562 -7.83 22.65 -15.23
N ALA A 563 -8.37 21.84 -16.15
CA ALA A 563 -7.58 21.06 -17.09
C ALA A 563 -6.54 21.92 -17.84
N VAL A 564 -5.35 21.35 -18.06
CA VAL A 564 -4.31 21.96 -18.88
C VAL A 564 -4.84 22.13 -20.31
N ARG A 565 -4.96 23.38 -20.79
CA ARG A 565 -5.14 23.63 -22.23
C ARG A 565 -3.92 23.06 -22.94
N THR A 566 -4.13 22.04 -23.78
CA THR A 566 -3.12 21.59 -24.74
C THR A 566 -2.74 22.77 -25.63
N ARG A 567 -1.55 23.35 -25.40
CA ARG A 567 -0.97 24.31 -26.35
C ARG A 567 -0.48 23.52 -27.57
N ASN A 568 -1.40 23.21 -28.48
CA ASN A 568 -1.02 23.05 -29.88
C ASN A 568 -0.86 24.45 -30.46
N SER A 569 0.36 24.97 -30.44
CA SER A 569 0.71 26.09 -31.31
C SER A 569 2.16 25.95 -31.75
N ALA A 570 2.30 25.60 -33.03
CA ALA A 570 3.51 25.80 -33.80
C ALA A 570 4.12 27.20 -33.53
N MET A 571 5.45 27.24 -33.49
CA MET A 571 6.25 28.46 -33.54
C MET A 571 5.64 29.48 -34.52
N ARG A 572 5.15 30.60 -34.01
CA ARG A 572 5.08 31.85 -34.76
C ARG A 572 5.77 32.94 -33.97
N THR A 573 6.97 33.22 -34.44
CA THR A 573 7.73 34.43 -34.19
C THR A 573 6.86 35.67 -34.43
N SER A 574 6.70 36.51 -33.41
CA SER A 574 6.46 37.93 -33.64
C SER A 574 7.13 38.75 -32.55
N ARG A 575 8.04 39.62 -33.01
CA ARG A 575 8.68 40.69 -32.26
C ARG A 575 7.67 41.83 -32.04
N ARG A 576 7.93 42.63 -30.98
CA ARG A 576 7.30 43.93 -30.60
C ARG A 576 6.05 43.75 -29.72
N ALA A 577 5.84 44.48 -28.62
CA ALA A 577 6.44 45.72 -28.14
C ALA A 577 6.46 45.75 -26.60
N ILE A 578 7.52 46.32 -26.05
CA ILE A 578 7.61 46.75 -24.65
C ILE A 578 6.89 48.09 -24.55
N VAL A 579 5.91 48.21 -23.65
CA VAL A 579 5.41 49.50 -23.17
C VAL A 579 5.34 49.41 -21.65
N ALA A 580 6.12 50.30 -21.02
CA ALA A 580 6.20 50.51 -19.60
C ALA A 580 4.90 51.14 -19.06
N PHE A 581 4.51 50.77 -17.85
CA PHE A 581 3.68 51.61 -16.99
C PHE A 581 4.31 51.64 -15.59
N VAL A 582 4.68 52.86 -15.19
CA VAL A 582 5.23 53.25 -13.89
C VAL A 582 4.16 54.05 -13.16
N LEU A 583 4.23 54.04 -11.81
CA LEU A 583 3.44 54.75 -10.80
C LEU A 583 2.22 53.95 -10.27
N GLY A 584 2.05 53.68 -8.98
CA GLY A 584 2.85 54.03 -7.80
C GLY A 584 2.03 53.77 -6.52
N ALA A 585 2.68 53.32 -5.44
CA ALA A 585 2.29 53.57 -4.03
C ALA A 585 3.37 53.01 -3.08
N SER A 586 4.31 53.89 -2.73
CA SER A 586 4.92 54.13 -1.40
C SER A 586 5.00 52.98 -0.37
N ALA A 587 6.23 52.54 -0.08
CA ALA A 587 6.62 51.87 1.16
C ALA A 587 7.69 52.71 1.89
N LEU A 588 7.48 52.92 3.19
CA LEU A 588 8.40 53.60 4.12
C LEU A 588 9.63 52.73 4.36
N ALA A 589 10.81 53.34 4.27
CA ALA A 589 12.11 52.72 4.56
C ALA A 589 12.66 53.25 5.89
N VAL A 590 13.25 52.36 6.69
CA VAL A 590 14.21 52.69 7.76
C VAL A 590 15.41 51.75 7.62
N PRO A 591 16.66 52.22 7.72
CA PRO A 591 17.83 51.52 7.20
C PRO A 591 18.55 50.66 8.24
N ALA A 592 19.27 49.66 7.73
CA ALA A 592 20.27 48.89 8.45
C ALA A 592 21.53 49.71 8.71
N LEU A 593 22.14 49.54 9.88
CA LEU A 593 23.50 49.97 10.20
C LEU A 593 24.28 48.78 10.77
N ALA A 594 25.46 48.57 10.21
CA ALA A 594 26.52 47.73 10.74
C ALA A 594 27.60 48.62 11.38
N PHE A 595 28.16 48.19 12.51
CA PHE A 595 29.47 48.54 13.11
C PHE A 595 29.62 47.60 14.34
N ASP A 596 30.76 47.22 14.92
CA ASP A 596 32.16 46.94 14.59
C ASP A 596 32.84 46.58 15.95
N GLY A 597 34.00 45.91 15.92
CA GLY A 597 35.08 45.96 16.94
C GLY A 597 34.82 45.88 18.48
N ALA A 598 35.37 44.83 19.12
CA ALA A 598 35.56 44.57 20.58
C ALA A 598 36.41 45.64 21.34
N PRO A 599 36.77 45.54 22.66
CA PRO A 599 36.56 44.48 23.68
C PRO A 599 36.20 44.96 25.12
N VAL A 600 35.61 44.11 25.99
CA VAL A 600 35.78 44.21 27.48
C VAL A 600 35.67 42.82 28.13
N ASN A 601 36.60 42.53 29.05
CA ASN A 601 36.77 41.28 29.77
C ASN A 601 36.12 41.32 31.19
N GLN A 602 35.62 40.16 31.61
CA GLN A 602 35.42 39.62 32.98
C GLN A 602 34.66 40.44 34.06
N LYS A 603 33.55 39.87 34.53
CA LYS A 603 33.46 39.27 35.88
C LYS A 603 32.18 38.47 36.10
N ASP A 604 32.41 37.23 36.56
CA ASP A 604 31.63 36.41 37.48
C ASP A 604 30.11 36.16 37.31
N ALA A 605 29.86 34.85 37.24
CA ALA A 605 28.87 34.11 38.04
C ALA A 605 27.40 34.11 37.60
N THR A 606 27.04 32.93 37.12
CA THR A 606 25.73 32.32 36.95
C THR A 606 24.96 32.05 38.27
N ILE A 607 23.70 31.64 38.06
CA ILE A 607 22.74 30.82 38.87
C ILE A 607 22.04 31.55 40.05
N PRO A 608 20.72 31.33 40.33
CA PRO A 608 20.23 30.06 40.92
C PRO A 608 18.75 29.65 40.64
N VAL A 609 18.45 28.34 40.72
CA VAL A 609 17.20 27.83 41.33
C VAL A 609 17.57 26.74 42.34
N VAL A 610 17.96 27.21 43.54
CA VAL A 610 17.43 26.93 44.89
C VAL A 610 16.27 25.91 44.92
N THR A 611 16.19 24.85 45.75
CA THR A 611 16.81 24.42 47.03
C THR A 611 16.20 23.03 47.38
N THR A 612 16.65 22.13 48.26
CA THR A 612 17.69 22.01 49.33
C THR A 612 17.63 20.54 49.80
N LEU A 613 18.74 19.78 49.87
CA LEU A 613 19.69 19.57 51.01
C LEU A 613 19.17 18.64 52.14
N PRO A 614 20.03 18.03 53.00
CA PRO A 614 21.50 18.19 53.13
C PRO A 614 22.35 16.91 53.29
N GLY A 615 23.64 17.04 52.92
CA GLY A 615 24.75 16.66 53.81
C GLY A 615 25.68 15.51 53.39
N ALA A 616 26.83 15.83 52.79
CA ALA A 616 28.16 15.37 53.23
C ALA A 616 29.26 15.98 52.35
N ALA A 617 30.29 16.53 53.00
CA ALA A 617 31.40 17.25 52.39
C ALA A 617 32.64 16.36 52.19
N GLY A 618 33.34 16.59 51.08
CA GLY A 618 34.80 16.70 51.01
C GLY A 618 35.65 15.44 50.84
N ALA A 619 36.19 15.23 49.62
CA ALA A 619 37.57 14.73 49.42
C ALA A 619 38.06 14.90 47.95
N VAL A 620 39.08 15.75 47.79
CA VAL A 620 40.29 15.66 46.95
C VAL A 620 40.27 14.84 45.64
N ARG A 621 40.54 15.52 44.52
CA ARG A 621 40.97 14.90 43.24
C ARG A 621 42.30 14.17 43.42
N SER A 622 42.27 12.84 43.42
CA SER A 622 43.45 11.98 43.21
C SER A 622 43.48 11.43 41.79
N LYS A 623 44.69 11.26 41.24
CA LYS A 623 44.95 10.53 39.99
C LYS A 623 44.28 9.16 40.04
N VAL A 624 43.48 8.80 39.03
CA VAL A 624 42.97 7.45 38.86
C VAL A 624 44.18 6.51 38.64
N PRO A 625 44.39 5.47 39.47
CA PRO A 625 45.47 4.50 39.30
C PRO A 625 45.22 3.64 38.04
N PRO A 626 46.21 2.91 37.52
CA PRO A 626 45.95 1.95 36.44
C PRO A 626 44.93 0.91 36.93
N ALA A 627 43.91 0.65 36.12
CA ALA A 627 42.80 -0.24 36.48
C ALA A 627 43.32 -1.65 36.80
N THR A 628 43.13 -2.08 38.05
CA THR A 628 43.19 -3.49 38.44
C THR A 628 41.88 -4.19 38.05
N GLN A 629 41.90 -5.49 37.79
CA GLN A 629 40.69 -6.25 37.39
C GLN A 629 39.50 -6.03 38.35
N GLU A 630 39.74 -5.90 39.65
CA GLU A 630 38.70 -5.70 40.67
C GLU A 630 37.97 -4.35 40.60
N THR A 631 38.64 -3.27 40.20
CA THR A 631 38.00 -1.94 40.06
C THR A 631 37.13 -1.82 38.81
N SER A 632 37.37 -2.67 37.80
CA SER A 632 36.56 -2.72 36.58
C SER A 632 35.25 -3.52 36.75
N LEU A 633 35.26 -4.55 37.60
CA LEU A 633 34.09 -5.39 37.87
C LEU A 633 33.03 -4.65 38.70
N SER A 634 33.44 -3.92 39.74
CA SER A 634 32.53 -3.15 40.60
C SER A 634 31.82 -2.02 39.83
N ALA A 635 32.54 -1.34 38.93
CA ALA A 635 31.94 -0.34 38.04
C ALA A 635 30.96 -0.95 37.04
N LEU A 636 31.27 -2.15 36.52
CA LEU A 636 30.38 -2.88 35.61
C LEU A 636 29.11 -3.36 36.32
N GLN A 637 29.22 -3.85 37.56
CA GLN A 637 28.09 -4.24 38.41
C GLN A 637 27.19 -3.04 38.70
N TYR A 638 27.76 -1.90 39.09
CA TYR A 638 27.00 -0.67 39.31
C TYR A 638 26.22 -0.22 38.06
N ALA A 639 26.84 -0.27 36.88
CA ALA A 639 26.17 0.08 35.62
C ALA A 639 25.08 -0.93 35.22
N ALA A 640 25.27 -2.22 35.53
CA ALA A 640 24.27 -3.26 35.27
C ALA A 640 23.05 -3.14 36.19
N GLU A 641 23.26 -2.78 37.46
CA GLU A 641 22.19 -2.48 38.43
C GLU A 641 21.43 -1.21 38.05
N GLY A 642 22.11 -0.22 37.47
CA GLY A 642 21.51 0.98 36.89
C GLY A 642 20.68 0.76 35.61
N GLY A 643 20.53 -0.49 35.15
CA GLY A 643 19.67 -0.82 34.00
C GLY A 643 20.33 -0.69 32.62
N HIS A 644 21.66 -0.52 32.54
CA HIS A 644 22.32 -0.33 31.25
C HIS A 644 22.47 -1.67 30.49
N PRO A 645 21.82 -1.88 29.32
CA PRO A 645 21.71 -3.19 28.68
C PRO A 645 23.06 -3.78 28.25
N ILE A 646 24.01 -2.94 27.82
CA ILE A 646 25.37 -3.37 27.47
C ILE A 646 26.13 -3.92 28.69
N ALA A 647 25.96 -3.28 29.86
CA ALA A 647 26.63 -3.70 31.08
C ALA A 647 26.03 -5.01 31.61
N GLN A 648 24.70 -5.11 31.58
CA GLN A 648 23.97 -6.34 31.92
C GLN A 648 24.36 -7.51 31.01
N TRP A 649 24.48 -7.28 29.71
CA TRP A 649 24.90 -8.30 28.75
C TRP A 649 26.32 -8.79 29.01
N LYS A 650 27.26 -7.85 29.21
CA LYS A 650 28.65 -8.18 29.48
C LYS A 650 28.79 -8.96 30.79
N LEU A 651 28.09 -8.54 31.84
CA LEU A 651 28.14 -9.20 33.14
C LEU A 651 27.45 -10.58 33.11
N GLY A 652 26.32 -10.70 32.42
CA GLY A 652 25.66 -11.99 32.18
C GLY A 652 26.57 -12.99 31.46
N ARG A 653 27.32 -12.54 30.44
CA ARG A 653 28.33 -13.37 29.77
C ARG A 653 29.50 -13.75 30.68
N MET A 654 29.97 -12.84 31.53
CA MET A 654 31.04 -13.16 32.49
C MET A 654 30.61 -14.26 33.46
N TYR A 655 29.37 -14.21 33.96
CA TYR A 655 28.82 -15.28 34.79
C TYR A 655 28.58 -16.59 34.03
N ALA A 656 28.16 -16.54 32.76
CA ALA A 656 27.98 -17.75 31.95
C ALA A 656 29.30 -18.47 31.64
N ASN A 657 30.38 -17.72 31.42
CA ASN A 657 31.68 -18.26 31.02
C ASN A 657 32.68 -18.46 32.17
N GLY A 658 32.42 -17.88 33.34
CA GLY A 658 33.42 -17.80 34.42
C GLY A 658 34.57 -16.81 34.15
N ASP A 659 34.35 -15.85 33.25
CA ASP A 659 35.38 -14.89 32.83
C ASP A 659 35.55 -13.79 33.89
N GLY A 660 36.46 -13.99 34.85
CA GLY A 660 36.77 -13.02 35.91
C GLY A 660 35.76 -12.99 37.07
N VAL A 661 34.76 -13.87 37.06
CA VAL A 661 33.83 -14.17 38.16
C VAL A 661 33.60 -15.68 38.22
N ALA A 662 33.16 -16.22 39.37
CA ALA A 662 32.76 -17.62 39.43
C ALA A 662 31.57 -17.87 38.49
N GLN A 663 31.63 -18.97 37.72
CA GLN A 663 30.56 -19.34 36.81
C GLN A 663 29.25 -19.54 37.57
N ASP A 664 28.19 -18.85 37.15
CA ASP A 664 26.86 -18.88 37.77
C ASP A 664 25.80 -18.67 36.69
N ASP A 665 25.30 -19.77 36.14
CA ASP A 665 24.29 -19.78 35.07
C ASP A 665 22.94 -19.19 35.52
N VAL A 666 22.61 -19.27 36.82
CA VAL A 666 21.37 -18.69 37.34
C VAL A 666 21.44 -17.18 37.30
N ARG A 667 22.56 -16.59 37.73
CA ARG A 667 22.77 -15.14 37.61
C ARG A 667 22.85 -14.70 36.16
N ALA A 668 23.52 -15.45 35.29
CA ALA A 668 23.57 -15.15 33.87
C ALA A 668 22.16 -15.09 33.26
N PHE A 669 21.32 -16.09 33.58
CA PHE A 669 19.93 -16.14 33.16
C PHE A 669 19.11 -14.95 33.66
N GLU A 670 19.29 -14.52 34.91
CA GLU A 670 18.61 -13.35 35.47
C GLU A 670 18.97 -12.06 34.72
N TYR A 671 20.26 -11.84 34.40
CA TYR A 671 20.69 -10.68 33.64
C TYR A 671 20.12 -10.67 32.21
N PHE A 672 20.12 -11.82 31.53
CA PHE A 672 19.51 -11.91 30.20
C PHE A 672 18.00 -11.70 30.24
N SER A 673 17.32 -12.21 31.29
CA SER A 673 15.88 -12.01 31.50
C SER A 673 15.53 -10.54 31.72
N ARG A 674 16.36 -9.80 32.47
CA ARG A 674 16.16 -8.35 32.68
C ARG A 674 16.26 -7.57 31.37
N ILE A 675 17.25 -7.89 30.53
CA ILE A 675 17.39 -7.26 29.22
C ILE A 675 16.18 -7.57 28.34
N ALA A 676 15.79 -8.84 28.25
CA ALA A 676 14.64 -9.26 27.44
C ALA A 676 13.34 -8.57 27.89
N ASN A 677 13.08 -8.50 29.19
CA ASN A 677 11.85 -7.89 29.72
C ASN A 677 11.82 -6.37 29.58
N ALA A 678 12.96 -5.68 29.76
CA ALA A 678 13.01 -4.22 29.70
C ALA A 678 13.01 -3.68 28.27
N HIS A 679 13.46 -4.48 27.30
CA HIS A 679 13.73 -4.03 25.94
C HIS A 679 13.09 -4.91 24.85
N ALA A 680 12.14 -5.78 25.19
CA ALA A 680 11.46 -6.65 24.22
C ALA A 680 10.87 -5.82 23.07
N GLU A 681 10.17 -4.74 23.39
CA GLU A 681 9.44 -3.91 22.43
C GLU A 681 10.32 -2.86 21.73
N ASP A 682 11.63 -2.82 22.03
CA ASP A 682 12.54 -1.89 21.37
C ASP A 682 12.57 -2.13 19.86
N SER A 683 12.69 -1.05 19.09
CA SER A 683 12.79 -1.15 17.64
C SER A 683 14.02 -1.99 17.23
N PRO A 684 13.92 -2.87 16.21
CA PRO A 684 15.07 -3.61 15.70
C PRO A 684 16.22 -2.75 15.16
N SER A 685 16.00 -1.45 14.93
CA SER A 685 17.03 -0.47 14.57
C SER A 685 17.64 0.26 15.77
N ALA A 686 17.22 -0.03 17.01
CA ALA A 686 17.77 0.60 18.20
C ALA A 686 19.25 0.20 18.40
N PRO A 687 20.09 1.10 18.96
CA PRO A 687 21.51 0.80 19.19
C PRO A 687 21.77 -0.47 20.01
N GLN A 688 20.86 -0.83 20.91
CA GLN A 688 20.94 -2.01 21.76
C GLN A 688 20.28 -3.28 21.18
N ALA A 689 19.61 -3.19 20.02
CA ALA A 689 18.80 -4.28 19.48
C ALA A 689 19.57 -5.60 19.31
N GLN A 690 20.84 -5.54 18.90
CA GLN A 690 21.68 -6.73 18.78
C GLN A 690 21.90 -7.43 20.12
N ILE A 691 22.07 -6.67 21.20
CA ILE A 691 22.30 -7.18 22.54
C ILE A 691 21.02 -7.79 23.11
N VAL A 692 19.88 -7.13 22.88
CA VAL A 692 18.56 -7.64 23.27
C VAL A 692 18.27 -8.96 22.56
N ALA A 693 18.49 -9.01 21.25
CA ALA A 693 18.31 -10.24 20.47
C ALA A 693 19.22 -11.37 20.95
N ASN A 694 20.49 -11.06 21.27
CA ASN A 694 21.41 -12.06 21.82
C ASN A 694 21.00 -12.53 23.23
N ALA A 695 20.35 -11.67 24.04
CA ALA A 695 19.79 -12.07 25.33
C ALA A 695 18.64 -13.08 25.15
N PHE A 696 17.72 -12.85 24.20
CA PHE A 696 16.69 -13.83 23.85
C PHE A 696 17.28 -15.16 23.37
N VAL A 697 18.35 -15.14 22.56
CA VAL A 697 19.06 -16.36 22.15
C VAL A 697 19.64 -17.09 23.36
N ALA A 698 20.30 -16.38 24.27
CA ALA A 698 20.88 -16.98 25.47
C ALA A 698 19.80 -17.61 26.38
N LEU A 699 18.66 -16.92 26.56
CA LEU A 699 17.52 -17.46 27.29
C LEU A 699 16.95 -18.71 26.63
N GLY A 700 16.79 -18.70 25.30
CA GLY A 700 16.35 -19.86 24.54
C GLY A 700 17.27 -21.07 24.74
N ARG A 701 18.59 -20.85 24.74
CA ARG A 701 19.58 -21.92 24.99
C ARG A 701 19.50 -22.47 26.41
N TYR A 702 19.34 -21.61 27.42
CA TYR A 702 19.12 -22.06 28.80
C TYR A 702 17.81 -22.82 28.98
N TYR A 703 16.74 -22.42 28.29
CA TYR A 703 15.51 -23.21 28.26
C TYR A 703 15.68 -24.55 27.54
N LEU A 704 16.55 -24.66 26.53
CA LEU A 704 16.84 -25.96 25.92
C LEU A 704 17.61 -26.91 26.84
N SER A 705 18.62 -26.43 27.55
CA SER A 705 19.47 -27.26 28.40
C SER A 705 18.94 -27.47 29.81
N GLY A 706 18.12 -26.54 30.31
CA GLY A 706 17.90 -26.35 31.73
C GLY A 706 19.15 -25.84 32.46
N ILE A 707 18.98 -25.38 33.69
CA ILE A 707 20.10 -25.01 34.57
C ILE A 707 20.12 -25.97 35.77
N PRO A 708 21.19 -26.79 35.95
CA PRO A 708 21.32 -27.72 37.05
C PRO A 708 21.16 -27.05 38.42
N ASN A 709 20.51 -27.74 39.37
CA ASN A 709 20.29 -27.25 40.74
C ASN A 709 19.49 -25.93 40.84
N SER A 710 18.71 -25.59 39.82
CA SER A 710 17.84 -24.41 39.80
C SER A 710 16.37 -24.77 39.54
N LYS A 711 15.49 -23.76 39.57
CA LYS A 711 14.07 -23.91 39.20
C LYS A 711 13.86 -23.95 37.68
N ILE A 712 14.88 -23.63 36.88
CA ILE A 712 14.79 -23.52 35.42
C ILE A 712 15.05 -24.91 34.82
N LYS A 713 13.97 -25.60 34.48
CA LYS A 713 14.00 -26.91 33.83
C LYS A 713 14.07 -26.77 32.30
N PRO A 714 14.54 -27.81 31.59
CA PRO A 714 14.45 -27.85 30.14
C PRO A 714 13.00 -27.70 29.66
N ASP A 715 12.75 -26.76 28.75
CA ASP A 715 11.47 -26.42 28.16
C ASP A 715 11.68 -26.05 26.68
N GLN A 716 11.33 -26.97 25.79
CA GLN A 716 11.52 -26.78 24.35
C GLN A 716 10.56 -25.75 23.75
N ASP A 717 9.37 -25.58 24.31
CA ASP A 717 8.36 -24.66 23.78
C ASP A 717 8.74 -23.23 24.12
N ARG A 718 9.18 -22.96 25.36
CA ARG A 718 9.75 -21.66 25.73
C ARG A 718 11.00 -21.33 24.96
N ALA A 719 11.89 -22.31 24.75
CA ALA A 719 13.05 -22.10 23.90
C ALA A 719 12.64 -21.71 22.47
N ARG A 720 11.65 -22.40 21.89
CA ARG A 720 11.11 -22.07 20.57
C ARG A 720 10.53 -20.67 20.52
N GLU A 721 9.82 -20.24 21.56
CA GLU A 721 9.26 -18.89 21.68
C GLU A 721 10.38 -17.83 21.66
N MET A 722 11.39 -17.98 22.53
CA MET A 722 12.52 -17.04 22.61
C MET A 722 13.28 -16.95 21.27
N PHE A 723 13.56 -18.09 20.64
CA PHE A 723 14.22 -18.09 19.33
C PHE A 723 13.32 -17.54 18.23
N SER A 724 12.02 -17.85 18.23
CA SER A 724 11.08 -17.33 17.23
C SER A 724 11.00 -15.81 17.30
N TYR A 725 10.95 -15.25 18.49
CA TYR A 725 10.95 -13.81 18.69
C TYR A 725 12.24 -13.17 18.17
N ALA A 726 13.41 -13.66 18.61
CA ALA A 726 14.70 -13.14 18.15
C ALA A 726 14.94 -13.34 16.64
N ALA A 727 14.46 -14.44 16.07
CA ALA A 727 14.63 -14.78 14.65
C ALA A 727 13.73 -13.94 13.72
N SER A 728 12.49 -13.66 14.15
CA SER A 728 11.48 -12.95 13.35
C SER A 728 11.52 -11.43 13.55
N TYR A 729 11.57 -10.97 14.79
CA TYR A 729 11.48 -9.56 15.13
C TYR A 729 12.83 -8.84 14.97
N PHE A 730 13.88 -9.37 15.59
CA PHE A 730 15.23 -8.78 15.50
C PHE A 730 16.05 -9.31 14.31
N GLY A 731 15.60 -10.38 13.66
CA GLY A 731 16.35 -10.99 12.56
C GLY A 731 17.72 -11.53 13.00
N ASN A 732 17.87 -12.04 14.22
CA ASN A 732 19.15 -12.53 14.72
C ASN A 732 19.54 -13.86 14.04
N ALA A 733 20.77 -13.96 13.53
CA ALA A 733 21.21 -15.12 12.75
C ALA A 733 21.36 -16.40 13.59
N ASP A 734 21.83 -16.28 14.84
CA ASP A 734 21.96 -17.41 15.77
C ASP A 734 20.59 -17.94 16.19
N ALA A 735 19.63 -17.04 16.44
CA ALA A 735 18.24 -17.43 16.70
C ALA A 735 17.63 -18.20 15.52
N GLN A 736 17.87 -17.72 14.29
CA GLN A 736 17.40 -18.38 13.07
C GLN A 736 18.00 -19.78 12.92
N TYR A 737 19.29 -19.94 13.23
CA TYR A 737 19.94 -21.25 13.23
C TYR A 737 19.41 -22.19 14.32
N ASP A 738 19.32 -21.73 15.57
CA ASP A 738 18.84 -22.55 16.68
C ASP A 738 17.37 -22.96 16.50
N LEU A 739 16.53 -22.05 15.99
CA LEU A 739 15.16 -22.37 15.62
C LEU A 739 15.08 -23.38 14.47
N ALA A 740 15.92 -23.23 13.45
CA ALA A 740 16.00 -24.20 12.36
C ALA A 740 16.35 -25.60 12.86
N ARG A 741 17.29 -25.72 13.80
CA ARG A 741 17.64 -27.02 14.40
C ARG A 741 16.48 -27.65 15.16
N LEU A 742 15.64 -26.87 15.84
CA LEU A 742 14.46 -27.40 16.52
C LEU A 742 13.47 -28.01 15.54
N TYR A 743 13.25 -27.39 14.38
CA TYR A 743 12.36 -27.91 13.35
C TYR A 743 12.96 -29.07 12.55
N LEU A 744 14.28 -29.08 12.33
CA LEU A 744 14.96 -30.09 11.51
C LEU A 744 15.33 -31.38 12.27
N LYS A 745 15.47 -31.30 13.61
CA LYS A 745 15.83 -32.44 14.46
C LYS A 745 14.67 -33.38 14.80
N THR A 746 13.41 -32.98 14.58
CA THR A 746 12.26 -33.83 14.92
C THR A 746 12.24 -35.04 13.97
N PRO A 747 12.38 -36.29 14.46
CA PRO A 747 12.46 -37.49 13.61
C PRO A 747 11.22 -37.67 12.72
N ASP A 748 10.06 -37.21 13.21
CA ASP A 748 8.76 -37.23 12.53
C ASP A 748 8.34 -35.83 12.03
N ALA A 749 9.30 -34.93 11.79
CA ALA A 749 9.02 -33.56 11.31
C ALA A 749 8.08 -33.60 10.10
N SER A 750 6.94 -32.92 10.21
CA SER A 750 6.00 -32.81 9.11
C SER A 750 6.67 -32.16 7.89
N ARG A 751 6.08 -32.34 6.71
CA ARG A 751 6.56 -31.63 5.49
C ARG A 751 6.58 -30.11 5.69
N GLU A 752 5.72 -29.59 6.57
CA GLU A 752 5.68 -28.18 6.93
C GLU A 752 6.83 -27.79 7.86
N ASP A 753 7.09 -28.56 8.93
CA ASP A 753 8.21 -28.31 9.86
C ASP A 753 9.55 -28.31 9.13
N PHE A 754 9.75 -29.25 8.20
CA PHE A 754 10.94 -29.28 7.37
C PHE A 754 11.08 -28.00 6.51
N ARG A 755 9.99 -27.53 5.90
CA ARG A 755 9.99 -26.29 5.10
C ARG A 755 10.31 -25.07 5.99
N TYR A 756 9.72 -25.00 7.19
CA TYR A 756 9.99 -23.94 8.15
C TYR A 756 11.47 -23.96 8.61
N GLY A 757 11.98 -25.13 9.00
CA GLY A 757 13.37 -25.30 9.41
C GLY A 757 14.36 -24.97 8.30
N ALA A 758 14.13 -25.45 7.07
CA ALA A 758 14.99 -25.16 5.92
C ALA A 758 15.00 -23.67 5.55
N ARG A 759 13.87 -22.97 5.69
CA ARG A 759 13.78 -21.52 5.46
C ARG A 759 14.64 -20.75 6.46
N TRP A 760 14.50 -21.04 7.75
CA TRP A 760 15.28 -20.39 8.80
C TRP A 760 16.78 -20.67 8.65
N LEU A 761 17.13 -21.92 8.30
CA LEU A 761 18.50 -22.31 8.03
C LEU A 761 19.11 -21.51 6.87
N GLY A 762 18.35 -21.31 5.78
CA GLY A 762 18.77 -20.50 4.64
C GLY A 762 19.00 -19.03 4.99
N LEU A 763 18.11 -18.43 5.80
CA LEU A 763 18.25 -17.04 6.24
C LEU A 763 19.48 -16.84 7.14
N ALA A 764 19.71 -17.76 8.09
CA ALA A 764 20.90 -17.74 8.94
C ALA A 764 22.19 -17.88 8.11
N ALA A 765 22.21 -18.81 7.15
CA ALA A 765 23.36 -19.02 6.28
C ALA A 765 23.70 -17.78 5.43
N GLN A 766 22.69 -17.08 4.91
CA GLN A 766 22.89 -15.85 4.15
C GLN A 766 23.51 -14.74 4.99
N LYS A 767 23.12 -14.63 6.26
CA LYS A 767 23.65 -13.66 7.22
C LYS A 767 25.07 -13.98 7.70
N GLY A 768 25.67 -15.08 7.25
CA GLY A 768 27.04 -15.44 7.60
C GLY A 768 27.17 -16.27 8.86
N GLN A 769 26.09 -16.87 9.36
CA GLN A 769 26.13 -17.77 10.50
C GLN A 769 26.77 -19.10 10.04
N HIS A 770 27.93 -19.45 10.59
CA HIS A 770 28.83 -20.44 10.02
C HIS A 770 28.32 -21.89 10.17
N GLU A 771 27.67 -22.23 11.29
CA GLU A 771 27.09 -23.56 11.48
C GLU A 771 25.87 -23.79 10.57
N ALA A 772 25.08 -22.75 10.30
CA ALA A 772 23.96 -22.77 9.37
C ALA A 772 24.44 -22.95 7.93
N GLN A 773 25.51 -22.25 7.54
CA GLN A 773 26.17 -22.45 6.26
C GLN A 773 26.68 -23.88 6.11
N ALA A 774 27.33 -24.42 7.15
CA ALA A 774 27.85 -25.78 7.12
C ALA A 774 26.73 -26.83 7.02
N LEU A 775 25.66 -26.69 7.80
CA LEU A 775 24.52 -27.62 7.79
C LEU A 775 23.76 -27.56 6.47
N LEU A 776 23.47 -26.36 5.96
CA LEU A 776 22.83 -26.19 4.65
C LEU A 776 23.70 -26.74 3.52
N GLY A 777 25.02 -26.51 3.62
CA GLY A 777 25.99 -27.02 2.67
C GLY A 777 26.02 -28.54 2.62
N GLN A 778 26.01 -29.22 3.77
CA GLN A 778 25.89 -30.68 3.85
C GLN A 778 24.59 -31.17 3.21
N MET A 779 23.44 -30.57 3.57
CA MET A 779 22.14 -30.99 3.06
C MET A 779 22.06 -30.88 1.53
N LEU A 780 22.54 -29.77 0.97
CA LEU A 780 22.59 -29.56 -0.48
C LEU A 780 23.60 -30.48 -1.18
N PHE A 781 24.75 -30.73 -0.56
CA PHE A 781 25.79 -31.58 -1.16
C PHE A 781 25.37 -33.05 -1.24
N ASN A 782 24.77 -33.56 -0.17
CA ASN A 782 24.31 -34.95 -0.07
C ASN A 782 22.94 -35.16 -0.74
N GLY A 783 22.12 -34.13 -0.86
CA GLY A 783 20.72 -34.26 -1.28
C GLY A 783 19.81 -34.73 -0.14
N ASP A 784 20.17 -34.44 1.11
CA ASP A 784 19.43 -34.89 2.29
C ASP A 784 18.15 -34.04 2.45
N ARG A 785 17.02 -34.58 2.00
CA ARG A 785 15.68 -33.92 2.00
C ARG A 785 15.59 -32.63 1.15
N LEU A 786 16.66 -32.26 0.46
CA LEU A 786 16.72 -31.18 -0.54
C LEU A 786 17.23 -31.74 -1.88
N PRO A 787 16.84 -31.15 -3.02
CA PRO A 787 17.44 -31.51 -4.30
C PRO A 787 18.96 -31.31 -4.25
N ARG A 788 19.71 -32.36 -4.63
CA ARG A 788 21.17 -32.35 -4.59
C ARG A 788 21.74 -31.26 -5.50
N GLN A 789 22.56 -30.39 -4.92
CA GLN A 789 23.28 -29.29 -5.58
C GLN A 789 24.71 -29.26 -5.06
N ALA A 790 25.58 -30.13 -5.60
CA ALA A 790 26.93 -30.35 -5.08
C ALA A 790 27.80 -29.09 -5.10
N ALA A 791 27.87 -28.36 -6.22
CA ALA A 791 28.60 -27.08 -6.31
C ALA A 791 28.14 -26.05 -5.27
N ARG A 792 26.82 -25.86 -5.12
CA ARG A 792 26.23 -24.91 -4.16
C ARG A 792 26.43 -25.35 -2.71
N GLY A 793 26.34 -26.65 -2.44
CA GLY A 793 26.64 -27.21 -1.12
C GLY A 793 28.10 -27.01 -0.73
N LEU A 794 29.02 -27.21 -1.69
CA LEU A 794 30.44 -26.96 -1.50
C LEU A 794 30.76 -25.47 -1.27
N MET A 795 30.06 -24.57 -1.96
CA MET A 795 30.18 -23.12 -1.74
C MET A 795 29.86 -22.74 -0.29
N TRP A 796 28.72 -23.20 0.24
CA TRP A 796 28.33 -22.92 1.63
C TRP A 796 29.31 -23.51 2.65
N LEU A 797 29.80 -24.74 2.41
CA LEU A 797 30.82 -25.36 3.27
C LEU A 797 32.16 -24.59 3.25
N THR A 798 32.51 -24.01 2.10
CA THR A 798 33.72 -23.19 1.96
C THR A 798 33.59 -21.90 2.76
N LEU A 799 32.46 -21.20 2.63
CA LEU A 799 32.16 -20.00 3.41
C LEU A 799 32.19 -20.28 4.92
N ALA A 800 31.55 -21.37 5.35
CA ALA A 800 31.53 -21.79 6.75
C ALA A 800 32.95 -22.01 7.27
N ARG A 801 33.77 -22.81 6.58
CA ARG A 801 35.17 -23.08 6.94
C ARG A 801 35.97 -21.80 7.13
N ASP A 802 35.85 -20.86 6.19
CA ASP A 802 36.63 -19.63 6.19
C ASP A 802 36.23 -18.67 7.31
N SER A 803 34.98 -18.77 7.80
CA SER A 803 34.47 -18.00 8.92
C SER A 803 34.69 -18.62 10.31
N THR A 804 35.06 -19.91 10.40
CA THR A 804 35.17 -20.63 11.69
C THR A 804 36.49 -20.44 12.43
N GLY A 805 36.42 -20.39 13.77
CA GLY A 805 37.58 -20.43 14.66
C GLY A 805 38.28 -21.80 14.73
N SER A 806 39.34 -21.92 15.53
CA SER A 806 40.13 -23.16 15.65
C SER A 806 39.39 -24.34 16.28
N GLU A 807 38.29 -24.11 17.00
CA GLU A 807 37.62 -25.12 17.86
C GLU A 807 36.55 -25.97 17.15
N GLU A 808 36.05 -25.57 15.98
CA GLU A 808 34.97 -26.29 15.27
C GLU A 808 35.51 -27.26 14.20
N THR A 809 36.06 -28.39 14.65
CA THR A 809 36.68 -29.40 13.79
C THR A 809 35.71 -30.04 12.78
N TRP A 810 34.43 -30.18 13.15
CA TRP A 810 33.42 -30.85 12.31
C TRP A 810 33.12 -30.12 11.00
N ILE A 811 33.20 -28.78 10.97
CA ILE A 811 32.97 -27.99 9.74
C ILE A 811 34.12 -28.23 8.76
N LYS A 812 35.36 -28.21 9.25
CA LYS A 812 36.56 -28.50 8.46
C LYS A 812 36.53 -29.92 7.90
N GLU A 813 36.17 -30.90 8.72
CA GLU A 813 36.00 -32.29 8.28
C GLU A 813 34.88 -32.44 7.23
N SER A 814 33.78 -31.72 7.40
CA SER A 814 32.65 -31.75 6.47
C SER A 814 33.01 -31.14 5.12
N TYR A 815 33.70 -30.00 5.13
CA TYR A 815 34.28 -29.41 3.93
C TYR A 815 35.26 -30.38 3.26
N ASN A 816 36.22 -30.95 4.00
CA ASN A 816 37.24 -31.85 3.43
C ASN A 816 36.60 -33.09 2.78
N ARG A 817 35.59 -33.68 3.42
CA ARG A 817 34.83 -34.81 2.86
C ARG A 817 34.06 -34.42 1.60
N ALA A 818 33.40 -33.27 1.60
CA ALA A 818 32.66 -32.78 0.43
C ALA A 818 33.61 -32.43 -0.72
N PHE A 819 34.70 -31.74 -0.44
CA PHE A 819 35.70 -31.33 -1.42
C PHE A 819 36.39 -32.54 -2.07
N ALA A 820 36.70 -33.59 -1.31
CA ALA A 820 37.28 -34.82 -1.83
C ALA A 820 36.30 -35.59 -2.75
N LYS A 821 34.99 -35.48 -2.51
CA LYS A 821 33.94 -36.15 -3.28
C LYS A 821 33.40 -35.32 -4.46
N ALA A 822 33.69 -34.02 -4.50
CA ALA A 822 33.24 -33.12 -5.54
C ALA A 822 33.97 -33.39 -6.86
N SER A 823 33.24 -33.30 -7.98
CA SER A 823 33.84 -33.34 -9.32
C SER A 823 34.63 -32.06 -9.62
N ASP A 824 35.47 -32.08 -10.65
CA ASP A 824 36.19 -30.88 -11.08
C ASP A 824 35.22 -29.78 -11.55
N ASP A 825 34.12 -30.15 -12.19
CA ASP A 825 33.05 -29.21 -12.59
C ASP A 825 32.35 -28.61 -11.37
N ASP A 826 32.05 -29.40 -10.34
CA ASP A 826 31.47 -28.90 -9.08
C ASP A 826 32.40 -27.91 -8.38
N ARG A 827 33.71 -28.17 -8.41
CA ARG A 827 34.73 -27.28 -7.83
C ARG A 827 34.85 -25.98 -8.62
N ALA A 828 34.83 -26.04 -9.96
CA ALA A 828 34.86 -24.86 -10.82
C ALA A 828 33.60 -23.98 -10.63
N MET A 829 32.41 -24.58 -10.62
CA MET A 829 31.17 -23.85 -10.36
C MET A 829 31.12 -23.27 -8.95
N CYS A 830 31.61 -24.00 -7.94
CA CYS A 830 31.73 -23.49 -6.57
C CYS A 830 32.56 -22.19 -6.53
N LEU A 831 33.73 -22.16 -7.20
CA LEU A 831 34.56 -20.96 -7.26
C LEU A 831 33.84 -19.78 -7.91
N GLN A 832 33.15 -20.01 -9.02
CA GLN A 832 32.34 -18.96 -9.68
C GLN A 832 31.24 -18.41 -8.76
N MET A 833 30.56 -19.29 -8.02
CA MET A 833 29.53 -18.89 -7.06
C MET A 833 30.12 -18.12 -5.86
N LEU A 834 31.31 -18.49 -5.39
CA LEU A 834 32.02 -17.76 -4.33
C LEU A 834 32.43 -16.36 -4.79
N GLU A 835 32.93 -16.20 -6.03
CA GLU A 835 33.25 -14.89 -6.59
C GLU A 835 32.02 -13.98 -6.66
N GLN A 836 30.89 -14.51 -7.13
CA GLN A 836 29.61 -13.79 -7.15
C GLN A 836 29.15 -13.43 -5.73
N TRP A 837 29.30 -14.34 -4.77
CA TRP A 837 28.93 -14.10 -3.38
C TRP A 837 29.77 -12.99 -2.73
N VAL A 838 31.08 -12.96 -3.01
CA VAL A 838 31.99 -11.93 -2.50
C VAL A 838 31.73 -10.58 -3.16
N GLN A 839 31.45 -10.55 -4.47
CA GLN A 839 31.05 -9.31 -5.17
C GLN A 839 29.76 -8.74 -4.59
N GLY A 840 28.74 -9.58 -4.39
CA GLY A 840 27.45 -9.16 -3.83
C GLY A 840 27.46 -8.75 -2.35
N ARG A 841 28.58 -8.92 -1.62
CA ARG A 841 28.77 -8.36 -0.26
C ARG A 841 29.63 -7.09 -0.22
N ARG A 842 30.35 -6.78 -1.30
CA ARG A 842 31.14 -5.54 -1.44
C ARG A 842 30.29 -4.37 -1.95
N GLU A 843 29.23 -4.70 -2.68
CA GLU A 843 28.14 -3.81 -3.11
C GLU A 843 27.06 -3.70 -2.03
#